data_AF-A0A9P5UUN1-F1
#
_entry.id   AF-A0A9P5UUN1-F1
#
_cell.length_a   1.000
_cell.length_b   1.000
_cell.length_c   1.000
_cell.angle_alpha   90.00
_cell.angle_beta   90.00
_cell.angle_gamma   90.00
#
_symmetry.space_group_name_H-M   'P 1'
#
loop_
_entity.id
_entity.type
_entity.pdbx_description
1 polymer ?
#
loop_
_entity_poly.entity_id
_entity_poly.type
_entity_poly.pdbx_seq_one_letter_code
_entity_poly.pdbx_strand_id
1 'polypeptide(L)'
;MRLFAVTIATSLIAVVNAQSAYFPFPPEGACVAACTDRVGKTRFPEFNDVDEYGPRFIESLSYTFESGSPNTQLFMMDAGSCMSPCPTPELDLYRGQYSAKKSWYNANKNGTPPPRPGTTTTTVTPTTTAAPNTTSTTPPVIDPAFPFQPNGPCVAKCTLEAGKSLYPDYSEDPKSPYFWESMSYSYVRGSSKNQAFMVKAGTCMAVCPKPEIALFAGQYSAQVNWYNANKPITTAPVTATTTTTTTTAPPTITTLPPGVDPAYPFLPNGPCVSTCINTVGKSKFPNFSEDPKSPYFFESLSYTFDRGSPKTREFMSEVGMCQGKCPAAENELYSSQYLAQAAWYDSNKPKTTTGDPPATTATTTTSGPVPTGPVNPPGGGFIYPFKPNGQCVSGCTNKVGKAMFPNYSEDPKSPYFIQSLAYTFESGSPNTLKFMSDAGSCMGACPVPELDLYRAQYSAQKDWYNANKSGGGGGGGNPTDPTAPVDPTNPTGPPTGPITPPTGGFVYPFEPNGPCVAGCTNQAGKALFPDYSEDPKSPYFIQSLGYSFESGSPNTQKFMTDAGTCMGKCPQTELDLYMKQFTEQKAWYLANKNAGTNATITPTAPSSTESNITPSGTPGTGNSGSGAVKFVASGLTTVLAIIFAVVFAV
;
A
#
# COMPACT_ATOMS: atom_id res chain seq x y z
N MET A 1 12.63 -0.17 -21.50
CA MET A 1 13.09 0.60 -20.33
C MET A 1 13.11 2.08 -20.67
N ARG A 2 12.68 2.92 -19.71
CA ARG A 2 12.73 4.39 -19.62
C ARG A 2 11.77 5.19 -20.50
N LEU A 3 10.75 5.83 -19.88
CA LEU A 3 10.68 7.28 -19.61
C LEU A 3 9.32 7.66 -18.98
N PHE A 4 9.30 7.90 -17.66
CA PHE A 4 8.31 8.73 -16.97
C PHE A 4 9.07 9.61 -15.97
N ALA A 5 9.43 10.81 -16.40
CA ALA A 5 9.89 11.98 -15.64
C ALA A 5 9.82 13.12 -16.69
N VAL A 6 9.12 14.24 -16.56
CA VAL A 6 9.10 15.31 -15.54
C VAL A 6 7.91 16.23 -15.91
N THR A 7 7.11 16.78 -15.00
CA THR A 7 7.20 18.22 -14.60
C THR A 7 6.39 18.54 -13.33
N ILE A 8 7.09 18.54 -12.19
CA ILE A 8 6.69 19.19 -10.93
C ILE A 8 7.91 20.04 -10.54
N ALA A 9 7.94 21.33 -10.87
CA ALA A 9 9.14 22.14 -10.59
C ALA A 9 8.91 23.65 -10.37
N THR A 10 7.74 24.24 -10.60
CA THR A 10 7.66 25.71 -10.64
C THR A 10 7.19 26.40 -9.36
N SER A 11 6.72 25.67 -8.35
CA SER A 11 6.68 26.18 -6.96
C SER A 11 7.93 25.82 -6.14
N LEU A 12 8.76 24.88 -6.62
CA LEU A 12 10.01 24.48 -5.95
C LEU A 12 11.18 25.39 -6.34
N ILE A 13 11.28 25.90 -7.57
CA ILE A 13 12.45 26.70 -7.99
C ILE A 13 12.53 28.09 -7.31
N ALA A 14 11.41 28.65 -6.82
CA ALA A 14 11.46 29.85 -5.97
C ALA A 14 11.88 29.55 -4.51
N VAL A 15 11.84 28.27 -4.08
CA VAL A 15 12.23 27.82 -2.73
C VAL A 15 13.65 27.21 -2.74
N VAL A 16 14.16 26.74 -3.88
CA VAL A 16 15.49 26.08 -3.97
C VAL A 16 16.66 27.04 -3.67
N ASN A 17 16.48 28.36 -3.78
CA ASN A 17 17.52 29.36 -3.44
C ASN A 17 17.33 30.05 -2.08
N ALA A 18 16.37 29.61 -1.26
CA ALA A 18 16.15 30.16 0.07
C ALA A 18 15.94 29.03 1.08
N GLN A 19 16.92 28.14 1.26
CA GLN A 19 17.02 27.38 2.51
C GLN A 19 17.20 28.41 3.62
N SER A 20 16.16 28.61 4.43
CA SER A 20 16.31 29.47 5.59
C SER A 20 17.31 28.88 6.57
N ALA A 21 17.90 29.76 7.40
CA ALA A 21 18.62 29.31 8.58
C ALA A 21 17.71 28.52 9.55
N TYR A 22 16.38 28.61 9.39
CA TYR A 22 15.41 27.92 10.22
C TYR A 22 15.29 26.44 9.84
N PHE A 23 15.17 26.10 8.55
CA PHE A 23 15.10 24.71 8.07
C PHE A 23 16.26 24.38 7.12
N PRO A 24 17.46 24.06 7.65
CA PRO A 24 18.70 24.00 6.89
C PRO A 24 18.91 22.64 6.20
N PHE A 25 17.87 22.13 5.52
CA PHE A 25 17.93 20.86 4.81
C PHE A 25 17.82 21.07 3.31
N PRO A 26 18.67 20.41 2.50
CA PRO A 26 18.52 20.45 1.06
C PRO A 26 17.16 19.88 0.63
N PRO A 27 16.53 20.42 -0.42
CA PRO A 27 15.35 19.79 -0.99
C PRO A 27 15.66 18.35 -1.42
N GLU A 28 14.74 17.43 -1.14
CA GLU A 28 14.93 15.98 -1.35
C GLU A 28 14.78 15.56 -2.82
N GLY A 29 14.43 16.52 -3.68
CA GLY A 29 14.15 16.31 -5.09
C GLY A 29 12.68 16.52 -5.43
N ALA A 30 12.40 16.67 -6.72
CA ALA A 30 11.07 17.04 -7.20
C ALA A 30 10.06 15.89 -7.10
N CYS A 31 10.50 14.65 -7.30
CA CYS A 31 9.64 13.48 -7.20
C CYS A 31 9.27 13.19 -5.74
N VAL A 32 10.25 13.21 -4.83
CA VAL A 32 10.01 12.96 -3.41
C VAL A 32 9.10 14.04 -2.82
N ALA A 33 9.42 15.32 -3.02
CA ALA A 33 8.60 16.42 -2.51
C ALA A 33 7.16 16.40 -3.06
N ALA A 34 6.99 16.09 -4.35
CA ALA A 34 5.67 15.94 -4.94
C ALA A 34 4.89 14.77 -4.36
N CYS A 35 5.60 13.68 -4.06
CA CYS A 35 5.00 12.50 -3.53
C CYS A 35 4.51 12.72 -2.10
N THR A 36 5.35 13.27 -1.23
CA THR A 36 4.99 13.58 0.15
C THR A 36 3.91 14.64 0.21
N ASP A 37 3.97 15.69 -0.61
CA ASP A 37 2.90 16.70 -0.75
C ASP A 37 1.57 16.06 -1.18
N ARG A 38 1.57 15.22 -2.22
CA ARG A 38 0.37 14.54 -2.71
C ARG A 38 -0.25 13.65 -1.62
N VAL A 39 0.57 12.83 -0.97
CA VAL A 39 0.09 11.93 0.08
C VAL A 39 -0.37 12.71 1.30
N GLY A 40 0.36 13.74 1.70
CA GLY A 40 0.01 14.58 2.83
C GLY A 40 -1.28 15.37 2.62
N LYS A 41 -1.53 15.85 1.38
CA LYS A 41 -2.80 16.50 1.02
C LYS A 41 -4.03 15.60 1.10
N THR A 42 -3.84 14.28 1.11
CA THR A 42 -4.93 13.34 1.43
C THR A 42 -5.29 13.33 2.91
N ARG A 43 -4.39 13.81 3.78
CA ARG A 43 -4.60 13.92 5.24
C ARG A 43 -5.24 15.25 5.59
N PHE A 44 -4.70 16.35 5.06
CA PHE A 44 -5.32 17.66 5.17
C PHE A 44 -4.90 18.56 4.00
N PRO A 45 -5.80 19.40 3.45
CA PRO A 45 -5.56 20.17 2.22
C PRO A 45 -4.35 21.12 2.27
N GLU A 46 -4.04 21.64 3.45
CA GLU A 46 -2.95 22.59 3.69
C GLU A 46 -1.61 21.91 3.99
N PHE A 47 -1.50 20.59 3.81
CA PHE A 47 -0.25 19.87 3.99
C PHE A 47 0.84 20.47 3.11
N ASN A 48 1.97 20.77 3.75
CA ASN A 48 3.17 21.28 3.11
C ASN A 48 4.37 21.01 4.01
N ASP A 49 5.18 20.02 3.63
CA ASP A 49 6.44 19.66 4.29
C ASP A 49 7.68 20.29 3.63
N VAL A 50 7.46 21.25 2.71
CA VAL A 50 8.51 21.90 1.91
C VAL A 50 8.66 23.39 2.24
N ASP A 51 7.57 24.12 2.42
CA ASP A 51 7.58 25.56 2.74
C ASP A 51 7.65 25.77 4.25
N GLU A 52 8.85 26.06 4.77
CA GLU A 52 9.07 26.21 6.22
C GLU A 52 8.30 27.38 6.86
N TYR A 53 7.78 28.29 6.05
CA TYR A 53 6.97 29.43 6.51
C TYR A 53 5.46 29.13 6.45
N GLY A 54 5.07 27.94 6.01
CA GLY A 54 3.68 27.51 5.97
C GLY A 54 3.09 27.39 7.38
N PRO A 55 1.84 27.82 7.61
CA PRO A 55 1.21 27.76 8.93
C PRO A 55 1.04 26.33 9.46
N ARG A 56 1.14 25.33 8.57
CA ARG A 56 1.00 23.90 8.85
C ARG A 56 2.30 23.13 8.63
N PHE A 57 3.44 23.80 8.50
CA PHE A 57 4.72 23.14 8.20
C PHE A 57 5.11 22.10 9.27
N ILE A 58 5.14 22.52 10.55
CA ILE A 58 5.45 21.64 11.68
C ILE A 58 4.44 20.49 11.80
N GLU A 59 3.16 20.77 11.58
CA GLU A 59 2.12 19.74 11.57
C GLU A 59 2.32 18.75 10.42
N SER A 60 2.72 19.21 9.24
CA SER A 60 3.01 18.33 8.09
C SER A 60 4.18 17.40 8.40
N LEU A 61 5.25 17.91 9.03
CA LEU A 61 6.38 17.10 9.46
C LEU A 61 6.02 16.06 10.53
N SER A 62 4.96 16.27 11.32
CA SER A 62 4.51 15.30 12.33
C SER A 62 4.07 13.96 11.71
N TYR A 63 3.47 14.00 10.52
CA TYR A 63 3.06 12.79 9.78
C TYR A 63 4.27 11.97 9.31
N THR A 64 5.45 12.58 9.22
CA THR A 64 6.69 11.87 8.87
C THR A 64 7.45 11.40 10.11
N PHE A 65 7.45 12.19 11.20
CA PHE A 65 8.40 12.02 12.31
C PHE A 65 7.82 11.63 13.67
N GLU A 66 6.51 11.78 13.91
CA GLU A 66 5.88 11.34 15.18
C GLU A 66 5.65 9.83 15.20
N SER A 67 6.67 9.10 15.65
CA SER A 67 6.60 7.65 15.81
C SER A 67 5.44 7.22 16.69
N GLY A 68 4.70 6.20 16.24
CA GLY A 68 3.64 5.56 17.00
C GLY A 68 2.23 6.09 16.74
N SER A 69 2.08 7.18 15.99
CA SER A 69 0.74 7.63 15.58
C SER A 69 0.22 6.80 14.39
N PRO A 70 -1.08 6.41 14.36
CA PRO A 70 -1.69 5.78 13.19
C PRO A 70 -1.54 6.62 11.91
N ASN A 71 -1.60 7.94 12.06
CA ASN A 71 -1.43 8.90 10.95
C ASN A 71 -0.04 8.83 10.33
N THR A 72 1.00 8.69 11.16
CA THR A 72 2.39 8.54 10.71
C THR A 72 2.58 7.21 10.00
N GLN A 73 2.03 6.11 10.52
CA GLN A 73 2.12 4.80 9.87
C GLN A 73 1.46 4.81 8.47
N LEU A 74 0.23 5.35 8.38
CA LEU A 74 -0.50 5.44 7.13
C LEU A 74 0.19 6.39 6.14
N PHE A 75 0.66 7.54 6.60
CA PHE A 75 1.43 8.47 5.76
C PHE A 75 2.69 7.81 5.23
N MET A 76 3.50 7.18 6.07
CA MET A 76 4.76 6.55 5.66
C MET A 76 4.54 5.38 4.69
N MET A 77 3.45 4.62 4.85
CA MET A 77 3.06 3.55 3.92
C MET A 77 2.67 4.11 2.54
N ASP A 78 1.79 5.12 2.51
CA ASP A 78 1.31 5.72 1.26
C ASP A 78 2.43 6.51 0.56
N ALA A 79 3.21 7.28 1.32
CA ALA A 79 4.37 8.02 0.84
C ALA A 79 5.45 7.05 0.33
N GLY A 80 5.74 5.96 1.05
CA GLY A 80 6.67 4.93 0.59
C GLY A 80 6.24 4.28 -0.74
N SER A 81 4.95 3.95 -0.86
CA SER A 81 4.39 3.40 -2.10
C SER A 81 4.49 4.40 -3.25
N CYS A 82 4.19 5.66 -2.96
CA CYS A 82 4.23 6.75 -3.91
C CYS A 82 5.68 7.15 -4.32
N MET A 83 6.66 7.01 -3.42
CA MET A 83 8.08 7.29 -3.65
C MET A 83 8.79 6.15 -4.37
N SER A 84 8.20 4.95 -4.44
CA SER A 84 8.79 3.79 -5.09
C SER A 84 9.27 4.00 -6.55
N PRO A 85 8.64 4.84 -7.40
CA PRO A 85 9.14 5.10 -8.75
C PRO A 85 10.10 6.31 -8.81
N CYS A 86 10.42 6.97 -7.69
CA CYS A 86 11.28 8.15 -7.70
C CYS A 86 12.75 7.81 -8.04
N PRO A 87 13.50 8.74 -8.65
CA PRO A 87 14.91 8.53 -8.96
C PRO A 87 15.71 8.20 -7.70
N THR A 88 16.60 7.20 -7.79
CA THR A 88 17.47 6.78 -6.66
C THR A 88 18.20 7.94 -5.97
N PRO A 89 18.79 8.93 -6.68
CA PRO A 89 19.45 10.05 -6.01
C PRO A 89 18.53 10.88 -5.11
N GLU A 90 17.25 11.04 -5.45
CA GLU A 90 16.28 11.75 -4.61
C GLU A 90 15.92 10.90 -3.38
N LEU A 91 15.73 9.60 -3.56
CA LEU A 91 15.47 8.67 -2.46
C LEU A 91 16.66 8.56 -1.48
N ASP A 92 17.89 8.65 -1.99
CA ASP A 92 19.10 8.62 -1.18
C ASP A 92 19.26 9.94 -0.40
N LEU A 93 18.93 11.09 -1.00
CA LEU A 93 18.86 12.37 -0.31
C LEU A 93 17.80 12.36 0.81
N TYR A 94 16.57 11.90 0.50
CA TYR A 94 15.50 11.72 1.48
C TYR A 94 15.96 10.88 2.68
N ARG A 95 16.50 9.69 2.41
CA ARG A 95 16.98 8.76 3.45
C ARG A 95 18.16 9.33 4.24
N GLY A 96 19.11 9.97 3.56
CA GLY A 96 20.29 10.56 4.20
C GLY A 96 19.96 11.72 5.13
N GLN A 97 18.91 12.50 4.81
CA GLN A 97 18.47 13.62 5.64
C GLN A 97 17.49 13.23 6.75
N TYR A 98 16.85 12.06 6.66
CA TYR A 98 15.75 11.66 7.54
C TYR A 98 16.08 11.79 9.03
N SER A 99 17.24 11.29 9.47
CA SER A 99 17.66 11.35 10.89
C SER A 99 17.89 12.79 11.38
N ALA A 100 18.54 13.61 10.55
CA ALA A 100 18.82 15.00 10.90
C ALA A 100 17.53 15.86 10.90
N LYS A 101 16.63 15.65 9.93
CA LYS A 101 15.30 16.28 9.90
C LYS A 101 14.44 15.89 11.10
N LYS A 102 14.47 14.61 11.49
CA LYS A 102 13.76 14.13 12.69
C LYS A 102 14.30 14.78 13.96
N SER A 103 15.62 14.89 14.11
CA SER A 103 16.25 15.57 15.24
C SER A 103 15.86 17.05 15.30
N TRP A 104 15.89 17.74 14.16
CA TRP A 104 15.44 19.13 14.06
C TRP A 104 13.96 19.28 14.40
N TYR A 105 13.09 18.42 13.85
CA TYR A 105 11.67 18.43 14.13
C TYR A 105 11.40 18.27 15.64
N ASN A 106 12.03 17.29 16.29
CA ASN A 106 11.85 17.09 17.73
C ASN A 106 12.27 18.30 18.58
N ALA A 107 13.30 19.04 18.15
CA ALA A 107 13.72 20.27 18.80
C ALA A 107 12.77 21.46 18.57
N ASN A 108 12.04 21.46 17.44
CA ASN A 108 11.25 22.61 16.99
C ASN A 108 9.72 22.38 17.00
N LYS A 109 9.24 21.17 17.26
CA LYS A 109 7.81 20.80 17.09
C LYS A 109 6.82 21.54 17.99
N ASN A 110 7.31 22.13 19.08
CA ASN A 110 6.49 22.96 19.99
C ASN A 110 6.63 24.47 19.69
N GLY A 111 7.44 24.84 18.70
CA GLY A 111 7.64 26.23 18.30
C GLY A 111 6.67 26.66 17.20
N THR A 112 6.49 27.98 17.06
CA THR A 112 5.84 28.57 15.89
C THR A 112 6.88 28.78 14.79
N PRO A 113 6.59 28.43 13.52
CA PRO A 113 7.43 28.80 12.39
C PRO A 113 7.75 30.31 12.41
N PRO A 114 8.97 30.72 12.05
CA PRO A 114 9.32 32.13 12.00
C PRO A 114 8.45 32.86 10.96
N PRO A 115 8.13 34.13 11.19
CA PRO A 115 7.42 34.92 10.19
C PRO A 115 8.26 34.99 8.90
N ARG A 116 7.59 34.84 7.75
CA ARG A 116 8.23 34.96 6.44
C ARG A 116 8.96 36.30 6.34
N PRO A 117 10.27 36.33 6.02
CA PRO A 117 10.99 37.58 5.81
C PRO A 117 10.24 38.43 4.78
N GLY A 118 9.93 39.68 5.13
CA GLY A 118 9.24 40.59 4.23
C GLY A 118 10.07 40.78 2.96
N THR A 119 9.48 40.46 1.79
CA THR A 119 10.11 40.74 0.50
C THR A 119 10.14 42.25 0.29
N THR A 120 11.31 42.86 0.48
CA THR A 120 11.56 44.24 0.03
C THR A 120 11.62 44.23 -1.49
N THR A 121 10.50 44.51 -2.15
CA THR A 121 10.46 44.69 -3.60
C THR A 121 11.16 46.01 -3.95
N THR A 122 12.42 45.94 -4.37
CA THR A 122 13.11 47.09 -4.98
C THR A 122 12.52 47.32 -6.37
N THR A 123 11.56 48.22 -6.50
CA THR A 123 11.05 48.70 -7.79
C THR A 123 12.16 49.47 -8.51
N VAL A 124 12.73 48.87 -9.55
CA VAL A 124 13.63 49.57 -10.47
C VAL A 124 12.76 50.18 -11.58
N THR A 125 12.57 51.49 -11.56
CA THR A 125 11.83 52.23 -12.60
C THR A 125 12.69 52.39 -13.84
N PRO A 126 12.34 51.83 -15.02
CA PRO A 126 12.98 52.18 -16.27
C PRO A 126 12.38 53.49 -16.80
N THR A 127 13.24 54.51 -16.97
CA THR A 127 12.88 55.77 -17.62
C THR A 127 12.76 55.53 -19.13
N THR A 128 11.58 55.75 -19.72
CA THR A 128 11.40 55.79 -21.18
C THR A 128 10.61 57.03 -21.59
N THR A 129 11.20 57.78 -22.52
CA THR A 129 10.77 59.08 -23.05
C THR A 129 9.47 58.98 -23.85
N ALA A 130 8.55 59.92 -23.63
CA ALA A 130 7.23 60.01 -24.25
C ALA A 130 7.23 60.74 -25.62
N ALA A 131 6.29 60.36 -26.50
CA ALA A 131 5.76 61.14 -27.63
C ALA A 131 4.29 60.70 -27.92
N PRO A 132 3.43 61.54 -28.56
CA PRO A 132 2.09 61.85 -28.04
C PRO A 132 0.87 61.22 -28.74
N ASN A 133 -0.20 61.11 -27.93
CA ASN A 133 -1.66 61.00 -28.16
C ASN A 133 -2.24 60.83 -29.58
N THR A 134 -3.09 59.81 -29.73
CA THR A 134 -4.41 59.91 -30.37
C THR A 134 -5.46 59.05 -29.63
N THR A 135 -6.66 59.60 -29.50
CA THR A 135 -7.82 59.09 -28.77
C THR A 135 -8.60 58.06 -29.59
N SER A 136 -8.93 56.89 -29.02
CA SER A 136 -10.10 56.10 -29.43
C SER A 136 -10.51 55.10 -28.33
N THR A 137 -11.80 55.14 -28.00
CA THR A 137 -12.54 54.33 -27.03
C THR A 137 -12.64 52.86 -27.44
N THR A 138 -12.03 51.97 -26.64
CA THR A 138 -12.43 50.61 -26.22
C THR A 138 -11.24 50.04 -25.43
N PRO A 139 -11.39 49.44 -24.23
CA PRO A 139 -10.25 48.84 -23.54
C PRO A 139 -9.65 47.75 -24.45
N PRO A 140 -8.36 47.81 -24.81
CA PRO A 140 -7.76 46.74 -25.58
C PRO A 140 -7.83 45.47 -24.72
N VAL A 141 -8.48 44.44 -25.25
CA VAL A 141 -8.17 43.06 -24.86
C VAL A 141 -6.70 42.89 -25.19
N ILE A 142 -5.85 43.06 -24.18
CA ILE A 142 -4.46 42.62 -24.25
C ILE A 142 -4.59 41.11 -24.41
N ASP A 143 -4.44 40.62 -25.63
CA ASP A 143 -4.26 39.21 -25.94
C ASP A 143 -2.76 38.92 -25.70
N PRO A 144 -2.35 38.43 -24.52
CA PRO A 144 -0.98 38.01 -24.35
C PRO A 144 -0.75 36.85 -25.32
N ALA A 145 0.00 37.11 -26.39
CA ALA A 145 0.36 36.09 -27.37
C ALA A 145 0.87 34.84 -26.62
N PHE A 146 0.21 33.70 -26.81
CA PHE A 146 0.58 32.43 -26.18
C PHE A 146 2.04 32.10 -26.57
N PRO A 147 3.02 32.25 -25.65
CA PRO A 147 4.42 32.42 -26.02
C PRO A 147 5.15 31.08 -26.22
N PHE A 148 4.40 30.02 -26.50
CA PHE A 148 4.89 28.66 -26.57
C PHE A 148 4.94 28.18 -28.00
N GLN A 149 5.88 27.29 -28.30
CA GLN A 149 5.87 26.69 -29.63
C GLN A 149 4.64 25.79 -29.75
N PRO A 150 3.98 25.76 -30.91
CA PRO A 150 2.91 24.80 -31.15
C PRO A 150 3.40 23.39 -30.87
N ASN A 151 2.58 22.59 -30.19
CA ASN A 151 2.82 21.17 -30.08
C ASN A 151 2.90 20.57 -31.50
N GLY A 152 3.65 19.49 -31.66
CA GLY A 152 3.64 18.77 -32.93
C GLY A 152 2.23 18.26 -33.29
N PRO A 153 1.98 17.95 -34.57
CA PRO A 153 0.64 17.67 -35.08
C PRO A 153 -0.05 16.48 -34.39
N CYS A 154 0.70 15.47 -33.93
CA CYS A 154 0.12 14.34 -33.21
C CYS A 154 -0.34 14.76 -31.81
N VAL A 155 0.53 15.45 -31.06
CA VAL A 155 0.21 15.88 -29.69
C VAL A 155 -0.93 16.90 -29.69
N ALA A 156 -0.92 17.88 -30.62
CA ALA A 156 -1.99 18.86 -30.78
C ALA A 156 -3.33 18.20 -31.12
N LYS A 157 -3.33 17.17 -31.98
CA LYS A 157 -4.53 16.38 -32.27
C LYS A 157 -5.04 15.67 -31.01
N CYS A 158 -4.14 15.05 -30.23
CA CYS A 158 -4.52 14.34 -29.02
C CYS A 158 -5.09 15.26 -27.92
N THR A 159 -4.52 16.44 -27.71
CA THR A 159 -5.06 17.41 -26.74
C THR A 159 -6.41 17.94 -27.20
N LEU A 160 -6.56 18.25 -28.49
CA LEU A 160 -7.82 18.70 -29.07
C LEU A 160 -8.93 17.63 -29.00
N GLU A 161 -8.63 16.38 -29.35
CA GLU A 161 -9.59 15.28 -29.27
C GLU A 161 -9.99 14.98 -27.82
N ALA A 162 -9.02 14.93 -26.91
CA ALA A 162 -9.29 14.74 -25.48
C ALA A 162 -10.18 15.86 -24.93
N GLY A 163 -9.84 17.11 -25.23
CA GLY A 163 -10.60 18.28 -24.85
C GLY A 163 -12.03 18.26 -25.39
N LYS A 164 -12.20 18.12 -26.71
CA LYS A 164 -13.53 18.08 -27.35
C LYS A 164 -14.39 16.92 -26.89
N SER A 165 -13.77 15.78 -26.55
CA SER A 165 -14.49 14.61 -26.07
C SER A 165 -14.98 14.73 -24.62
N LEU A 166 -14.46 15.68 -23.85
CA LEU A 166 -14.88 15.98 -22.48
C LEU A 166 -15.73 17.25 -22.43
N TYR A 167 -15.43 18.20 -23.31
CA TYR A 167 -16.04 19.53 -23.35
C TYR A 167 -16.22 19.95 -24.83
N PRO A 168 -17.45 19.98 -25.36
CA PRO A 168 -17.70 20.28 -26.78
C PRO A 168 -17.11 21.62 -27.24
N ASP A 169 -17.07 22.60 -26.35
CA ASP A 169 -16.56 23.95 -26.59
C ASP A 169 -15.04 24.10 -26.40
N TYR A 170 -14.32 22.99 -26.17
CA TYR A 170 -12.87 23.03 -25.99
C TYR A 170 -12.17 23.62 -27.21
N SER A 171 -11.32 24.62 -26.97
CA SER A 171 -10.53 25.29 -27.99
C SER A 171 -9.15 25.69 -27.49
N GLU A 172 -8.14 25.43 -28.32
CA GLU A 172 -6.76 25.86 -28.11
C GLU A 172 -6.45 27.18 -28.86
N ASP A 173 -7.43 27.73 -29.58
CA ASP A 173 -7.31 29.04 -30.23
C ASP A 173 -7.35 30.16 -29.18
N PRO A 174 -6.29 30.97 -29.02
CA PRO A 174 -6.27 32.10 -28.09
C PRO A 174 -7.41 33.10 -28.29
N LYS A 175 -7.99 33.15 -29.50
CA LYS A 175 -9.13 34.01 -29.84
C LYS A 175 -10.48 33.42 -29.47
N SER A 176 -10.55 32.16 -29.06
CA SER A 176 -11.80 31.52 -28.66
C SER A 176 -12.31 32.10 -27.34
N PRO A 177 -13.63 32.37 -27.21
CA PRO A 177 -14.22 32.75 -25.92
C PRO A 177 -14.04 31.66 -24.85
N TYR A 178 -13.80 30.42 -25.27
CA TYR A 178 -13.59 29.27 -24.38
C TYR A 178 -12.12 28.97 -24.10
N PHE A 179 -11.19 29.78 -24.61
CA PHE A 179 -9.75 29.51 -24.47
C PHE A 179 -9.33 29.37 -23.00
N TRP A 180 -9.65 30.33 -22.14
CA TRP A 180 -9.26 30.30 -20.73
C TRP A 180 -9.86 29.13 -19.94
N GLU A 181 -11.09 28.75 -20.27
CA GLU A 181 -11.73 27.58 -19.66
C GLU A 181 -11.10 26.27 -20.17
N SER A 182 -10.82 26.18 -21.47
CA SER A 182 -10.13 25.03 -22.09
C SER A 182 -8.73 24.83 -21.51
N MET A 183 -7.98 25.92 -21.37
CA MET A 183 -6.68 25.95 -20.70
C MET A 183 -6.79 25.52 -19.23
N SER A 184 -7.91 25.82 -18.55
CA SER A 184 -8.10 25.39 -17.15
C SER A 184 -8.10 23.87 -16.99
N TYR A 185 -8.62 23.15 -18.00
CA TYR A 185 -8.64 21.69 -18.01
C TYR A 185 -7.23 21.13 -18.14
N SER A 186 -6.36 21.78 -18.90
CA SER A 186 -4.97 21.33 -19.06
C SER A 186 -4.07 21.77 -17.90
N TYR A 187 -4.32 22.93 -17.28
CA TYR A 187 -3.31 23.58 -16.42
C TYR A 187 -3.72 23.81 -14.95
N VAL A 188 -4.99 23.64 -14.57
CA VAL A 188 -5.42 23.67 -13.14
C VAL A 188 -5.19 22.30 -12.50
N ARG A 189 -3.95 22.07 -12.06
CA ARG A 189 -3.48 20.80 -11.50
C ARG A 189 -4.32 20.34 -10.31
N GLY A 190 -4.64 19.05 -10.30
CA GLY A 190 -5.35 18.40 -9.20
C GLY A 190 -6.88 18.52 -9.26
N SER A 191 -7.43 19.39 -10.13
CA SER A 191 -8.86 19.39 -10.39
C SER A 191 -9.32 18.08 -11.05
N SER A 192 -10.55 17.63 -10.78
CA SER A 192 -11.13 16.44 -11.42
C SER A 192 -11.15 16.58 -12.95
N LYS A 193 -11.48 17.79 -13.44
CA LYS A 193 -11.44 18.14 -14.88
C LYS A 193 -10.05 17.97 -15.47
N ASN A 194 -9.00 18.37 -14.75
CA ASN A 194 -7.62 18.20 -15.19
C ASN A 194 -7.17 16.74 -15.22
N GLN A 195 -7.53 15.96 -14.21
CA GLN A 195 -7.20 14.54 -14.19
C GLN A 195 -7.86 13.79 -15.35
N ALA A 196 -9.15 14.04 -15.61
CA ALA A 196 -9.87 13.45 -16.73
C ALA A 196 -9.26 13.82 -18.08
N PHE A 197 -8.91 15.10 -18.27
CA PHE A 197 -8.24 15.58 -19.48
C PHE A 197 -6.87 14.91 -19.67
N MET A 198 -6.02 14.90 -18.64
CA MET A 198 -4.66 14.35 -18.72
C MET A 198 -4.64 12.84 -18.95
N VAL A 199 -5.58 12.08 -18.38
CA VAL A 199 -5.72 10.63 -18.65
C VAL A 199 -6.07 10.40 -20.11
N LYS A 200 -7.04 11.15 -20.65
CA LYS A 200 -7.53 10.97 -22.02
C LYS A 200 -6.50 11.43 -23.06
N ALA A 201 -5.93 12.61 -22.86
CA ALA A 201 -4.87 13.14 -23.70
C ALA A 201 -3.61 12.27 -23.63
N GLY A 202 -3.19 11.85 -22.43
CA GLY A 202 -2.01 11.01 -22.23
C GLY A 202 -2.12 9.63 -22.89
N THR A 203 -3.32 9.02 -22.86
CA THR A 203 -3.57 7.76 -23.56
C THR A 203 -3.39 7.89 -25.07
N CYS A 204 -3.87 9.00 -25.66
CA CYS A 204 -3.66 9.29 -27.08
C CYS A 204 -2.19 9.63 -27.39
N MET A 205 -1.54 10.45 -26.56
CA MET A 205 -0.15 10.86 -26.77
C MET A 205 0.85 9.70 -26.70
N ALA A 206 0.49 8.57 -26.08
CA ALA A 206 1.37 7.41 -25.92
C ALA A 206 1.91 6.86 -27.26
N VAL A 207 1.18 7.08 -28.37
CA VAL A 207 1.59 6.66 -29.73
C VAL A 207 2.23 7.78 -30.55
N CYS A 208 2.34 8.99 -30.01
CA CYS A 208 2.91 10.13 -30.73
C CYS A 208 4.45 10.03 -30.87
N PRO A 209 5.04 10.71 -31.88
CA PRO A 209 6.49 10.76 -32.02
C PRO A 209 7.16 11.34 -30.76
N LYS A 210 8.23 10.67 -30.30
CA LYS A 210 8.99 11.07 -29.11
C LYS A 210 9.41 12.55 -29.09
N PRO A 211 9.84 13.17 -30.21
CA PRO A 211 10.19 14.60 -30.20
C PRO A 211 9.01 15.51 -29.86
N GLU A 212 7.79 15.18 -30.28
CA GLU A 212 6.60 15.97 -29.98
C GLU A 212 6.20 15.85 -28.50
N ILE A 213 6.28 14.63 -27.94
CA ILE A 213 6.05 14.38 -26.52
C ILE A 213 7.10 15.13 -25.67
N ALA A 214 8.36 15.12 -26.09
CA ALA A 214 9.44 15.84 -25.42
C ALA A 214 9.23 17.36 -25.47
N LEU A 215 8.76 17.89 -26.61
CA LEU A 215 8.42 19.32 -26.75
C LEU A 215 7.28 19.71 -25.79
N PHE A 216 6.20 18.93 -25.77
CA PHE A 216 5.07 19.14 -24.86
C PHE A 216 5.51 19.10 -23.40
N ALA A 217 6.21 18.04 -22.99
CA ALA A 217 6.69 17.89 -21.61
C ALA A 217 7.68 19.00 -21.21
N GLY A 218 8.54 19.44 -22.14
CA GLY A 218 9.51 20.51 -21.92
C GLY A 218 8.88 21.89 -21.73
N GLN A 219 7.74 22.17 -22.37
CA GLN A 219 7.04 23.46 -22.27
C GLN A 219 5.92 23.47 -21.23
N TYR A 220 5.44 22.31 -20.80
CA TYR A 220 4.25 22.18 -19.94
C TYR A 220 4.36 22.98 -18.63
N SER A 221 5.50 22.96 -17.94
CA SER A 221 5.68 23.73 -16.71
C SER A 221 5.60 25.25 -16.95
N ALA A 222 6.18 25.74 -18.04
CA ALA A 222 6.14 27.13 -18.41
C ALA A 222 4.73 27.55 -18.87
N GLN A 223 4.01 26.68 -19.59
CA GLN A 223 2.60 26.88 -19.97
C GLN A 223 1.69 27.01 -18.74
N VAL A 224 1.88 26.16 -17.72
CA VAL A 224 1.14 26.26 -16.44
C VAL A 224 1.42 27.60 -15.74
N ASN A 225 2.69 28.02 -15.67
CA ASN A 225 3.05 29.29 -15.04
C ASN A 225 2.44 30.48 -15.76
N TRP A 226 2.52 30.48 -17.09
CA TRP A 226 1.94 31.52 -17.92
C TRP A 226 0.42 31.56 -17.76
N TYR A 227 -0.26 30.42 -17.77
CA TYR A 227 -1.71 30.36 -17.54
C TYR A 227 -2.07 30.96 -16.17
N ASN A 228 -1.37 30.57 -15.10
CA ASN A 228 -1.65 31.09 -13.76
C ASN A 228 -1.40 32.60 -13.63
N ALA A 229 -0.41 33.14 -14.35
CA ALA A 229 -0.09 34.56 -14.34
C ALA A 229 -1.06 35.41 -15.18
N ASN A 230 -1.66 34.83 -16.23
CA ASN A 230 -2.44 35.58 -17.22
C ASN A 230 -3.95 35.26 -17.22
N LYS A 231 -4.39 34.21 -16.50
CA LYS A 231 -5.82 33.87 -16.45
C LYS A 231 -6.65 35.04 -15.88
N PRO A 232 -7.85 35.31 -16.41
CA PRO A 232 -8.73 36.34 -15.89
C PRO A 232 -9.06 36.11 -14.42
N ILE A 233 -8.90 37.15 -13.59
CA ILE A 233 -9.18 37.11 -12.14
C ILE A 233 -10.70 37.00 -11.86
N THR A 234 -11.52 37.40 -12.83
CA THR A 234 -12.99 37.31 -12.81
C THR A 234 -13.44 36.69 -14.13
N THR A 235 -13.75 35.40 -14.14
CA THR A 235 -14.54 34.83 -15.23
C THR A 235 -15.98 35.32 -15.06
N ALA A 236 -16.32 36.40 -15.76
CA ALA A 236 -17.73 36.71 -16.02
C ALA A 236 -18.34 35.46 -16.69
N PRO A 237 -19.48 34.94 -16.22
CA PRO A 237 -20.10 33.78 -16.83
C PRO A 237 -20.35 34.08 -18.30
N VAL A 238 -19.80 33.24 -19.18
CA VAL A 238 -20.11 33.29 -20.61
C VAL A 238 -21.59 32.96 -20.72
N THR A 239 -22.42 33.94 -21.09
CA THR A 239 -23.86 33.76 -21.28
C THR A 239 -24.07 32.75 -22.39
N ALA A 240 -24.35 31.51 -22.03
CA ALA A 240 -24.71 30.47 -22.97
C ALA A 240 -26.04 30.85 -23.64
N THR A 241 -26.01 31.08 -24.96
CA THR A 241 -27.23 31.19 -25.78
C THR A 241 -27.92 29.84 -25.74
N THR A 242 -28.87 29.69 -24.83
CA THR A 242 -29.65 28.45 -24.67
C THR A 242 -30.67 28.38 -25.81
N THR A 243 -30.48 27.47 -26.76
CA THR A 243 -31.54 27.10 -27.70
C THR A 243 -32.49 26.17 -26.97
N THR A 244 -33.62 26.69 -26.49
CA THR A 244 -34.64 25.92 -25.79
C THR A 244 -35.33 24.98 -26.77
N THR A 245 -35.13 23.67 -26.60
CA THR A 245 -36.00 22.64 -27.21
C THR A 245 -36.96 22.17 -26.14
N THR A 246 -38.23 22.54 -26.27
CA THR A 246 -39.30 22.20 -25.32
C THR A 246 -39.54 20.69 -25.37
N THR A 247 -39.35 19.98 -24.25
CA THR A 247 -39.80 18.59 -24.09
C THR A 247 -40.73 18.50 -22.89
N THR A 248 -41.93 17.98 -23.15
CA THR A 248 -43.09 17.88 -22.27
C THR A 248 -42.80 17.00 -21.05
N ALA A 249 -43.16 17.47 -19.85
CA ALA A 249 -43.01 16.75 -18.59
C ALA A 249 -44.11 15.67 -18.40
N PRO A 250 -43.80 14.49 -17.82
CA PRO A 250 -44.79 13.59 -17.24
C PRO A 250 -44.99 13.83 -15.72
N PRO A 251 -46.10 13.34 -15.14
CA PRO A 251 -46.77 14.00 -14.02
C PRO A 251 -46.23 13.68 -12.63
N THR A 252 -46.49 14.64 -11.74
CA THR A 252 -46.30 14.64 -10.28
C THR A 252 -47.10 13.55 -9.58
N ILE A 253 -46.47 12.82 -8.64
CA ILE A 253 -47.17 11.97 -7.64
C ILE A 253 -46.88 12.49 -6.22
N THR A 254 -47.96 12.54 -5.45
CA THR A 254 -48.13 13.09 -4.09
C THR A 254 -47.53 12.18 -3.00
N THR A 255 -47.14 12.83 -1.89
CA THR A 255 -46.43 12.34 -0.69
C THR A 255 -47.24 11.47 0.29
N LEU A 256 -46.56 10.52 0.97
CA LEU A 256 -46.84 10.06 2.35
C LEU A 256 -45.61 9.31 2.97
N PRO A 257 -45.27 9.46 4.26
CA PRO A 257 -44.10 8.82 4.93
C PRO A 257 -44.51 7.60 5.82
N PRO A 258 -43.55 6.91 6.49
CA PRO A 258 -42.61 5.93 5.96
C PRO A 258 -42.98 4.48 6.37
N GLY A 259 -42.98 3.57 5.41
CA GLY A 259 -42.98 2.12 5.64
C GLY A 259 -41.79 1.52 4.90
N VAL A 260 -40.96 0.77 5.62
CA VAL A 260 -39.81 0.01 5.08
C VAL A 260 -40.33 -0.88 3.94
N ASP A 261 -39.78 -0.69 2.74
CA ASP A 261 -40.07 -1.57 1.61
C ASP A 261 -39.40 -2.94 1.87
N PRO A 262 -40.14 -4.06 1.88
CA PRO A 262 -39.61 -5.38 2.27
C PRO A 262 -38.47 -5.92 1.37
N ALA A 263 -38.06 -5.21 0.31
CA ALA A 263 -37.03 -5.67 -0.62
C ALA A 263 -35.58 -5.29 -0.25
N TYR A 264 -35.31 -4.20 0.49
CA TYR A 264 -33.93 -3.76 0.80
C TYR A 264 -33.65 -3.77 2.32
N PRO A 265 -33.00 -4.82 2.87
CA PRO A 265 -32.94 -5.08 4.31
C PRO A 265 -31.80 -4.33 5.02
N PHE A 266 -31.44 -3.13 4.57
CA PHE A 266 -30.33 -2.36 5.11
C PHE A 266 -30.81 -1.06 5.75
N LEU A 267 -30.14 -0.66 6.82
CA LEU A 267 -30.39 0.63 7.46
C LEU A 267 -29.96 1.75 6.50
N PRO A 268 -30.74 2.85 6.42
CA PRO A 268 -30.33 4.03 5.67
C PRO A 268 -28.95 4.50 6.11
N ASN A 269 -28.14 4.92 5.13
CA ASN A 269 -26.88 5.58 5.42
C ASN A 269 -27.13 6.86 6.24
N GLY A 270 -26.15 7.24 7.06
CA GLY A 270 -26.20 8.52 7.76
C GLY A 270 -26.31 9.70 6.78
N PRO A 271 -26.83 10.86 7.22
CA PRO A 271 -27.13 11.98 6.33
C PRO A 271 -25.91 12.53 5.59
N CYS A 272 -24.72 12.53 6.19
CA CYS A 272 -23.49 12.94 5.51
C CYS A 272 -23.11 11.92 4.42
N VAL A 273 -23.09 10.64 4.78
CA VAL A 273 -22.72 9.57 3.83
C VAL A 273 -23.73 9.49 2.69
N SER A 274 -25.02 9.59 2.96
CA SER A 274 -26.05 9.58 1.92
C SER A 274 -25.98 10.82 1.04
N THR A 275 -25.75 12.01 1.60
CA THR A 275 -25.54 13.23 0.79
C THR A 275 -24.33 13.08 -0.13
N CYS A 276 -23.26 12.48 0.40
CA CYS A 276 -22.04 12.23 -0.33
C CYS A 276 -22.27 11.29 -1.54
N ILE A 277 -22.86 10.13 -1.28
CA ILE A 277 -23.18 9.12 -2.29
C ILE A 277 -24.12 9.69 -3.34
N ASN A 278 -25.19 10.40 -2.93
CA ASN A 278 -26.13 11.03 -3.86
C ASN A 278 -25.50 12.16 -4.69
N THR A 279 -24.61 12.97 -4.11
CA THR A 279 -23.96 14.07 -4.84
C THR A 279 -23.03 13.53 -5.92
N VAL A 280 -22.16 12.59 -5.55
CA VAL A 280 -21.27 11.92 -6.51
C VAL A 280 -22.08 11.17 -7.55
N GLY A 281 -23.11 10.42 -7.11
CA GLY A 281 -24.01 9.68 -7.98
C GLY A 281 -24.70 10.55 -9.01
N LYS A 282 -25.32 11.66 -8.59
CA LYS A 282 -25.99 12.60 -9.49
C LYS A 282 -25.04 13.25 -10.49
N SER A 283 -23.75 13.40 -10.15
CA SER A 283 -22.75 13.91 -11.07
C SER A 283 -22.40 12.94 -12.21
N LYS A 284 -22.55 11.63 -11.99
CA LYS A 284 -22.28 10.58 -12.98
C LYS A 284 -23.54 10.08 -13.68
N PHE A 285 -24.67 10.17 -12.99
CA PHE A 285 -25.97 9.67 -13.41
C PHE A 285 -27.05 10.60 -12.83
N PRO A 286 -27.64 11.52 -13.61
CA PRO A 286 -28.56 12.54 -13.10
C PRO A 286 -29.76 11.99 -12.31
N ASN A 287 -30.18 10.76 -12.62
CA ASN A 287 -31.29 10.06 -11.99
C ASN A 287 -30.86 9.17 -10.80
N PHE A 288 -29.61 9.30 -10.34
CA PHE A 288 -29.09 8.52 -9.23
C PHE A 288 -29.95 8.69 -7.97
N SER A 289 -30.28 7.56 -7.35
CA SER A 289 -31.10 7.51 -6.14
C SER A 289 -30.76 6.28 -5.31
N GLU A 290 -30.49 6.52 -4.01
CA GLU A 290 -30.40 5.46 -3.00
C GLU A 290 -31.77 5.02 -2.46
N ASP A 291 -32.88 5.60 -2.94
CA ASP A 291 -34.23 5.21 -2.54
C ASP A 291 -34.58 3.84 -3.16
N PRO A 292 -34.84 2.79 -2.36
CA PRO A 292 -35.23 1.48 -2.85
C PRO A 292 -36.47 1.49 -3.75
N LYS A 293 -37.32 2.53 -3.65
CA LYS A 293 -38.52 2.71 -4.48
C LYS A 293 -38.26 3.41 -5.80
N SER A 294 -37.05 3.93 -6.02
CA SER A 294 -36.69 4.58 -7.26
C SER A 294 -36.61 3.56 -8.40
N PRO A 295 -37.16 3.86 -9.60
CA PRO A 295 -36.97 3.00 -10.77
C PRO A 295 -35.48 2.91 -11.18
N TYR A 296 -34.65 3.81 -10.67
CA TYR A 296 -33.21 3.87 -10.94
C TYR A 296 -32.35 3.27 -9.82
N PHE A 297 -32.95 2.63 -8.82
CA PHE A 297 -32.25 2.11 -7.66
C PHE A 297 -31.14 1.11 -8.03
N PHE A 298 -31.45 0.07 -8.82
CA PHE A 298 -30.46 -0.92 -9.24
C PHE A 298 -29.35 -0.34 -10.12
N GLU A 299 -29.69 0.61 -11.00
CA GLU A 299 -28.68 1.31 -11.81
C GLU A 299 -27.75 2.14 -10.91
N SER A 300 -28.29 2.81 -9.89
CA SER A 300 -27.53 3.57 -8.89
C SER A 300 -26.61 2.65 -8.07
N LEU A 301 -27.12 1.51 -7.61
CA LEU A 301 -26.32 0.50 -6.90
C LEU A 301 -25.20 -0.07 -7.79
N SER A 302 -25.39 -0.14 -9.10
CA SER A 302 -24.38 -0.63 -10.04
C SER A 302 -23.09 0.22 -10.02
N TYR A 303 -23.19 1.53 -9.72
CA TYR A 303 -22.01 2.38 -9.54
C TYR A 303 -21.24 2.02 -8.27
N THR A 304 -21.89 1.43 -7.27
CA THR A 304 -21.25 1.05 -6.00
C THR A 304 -20.74 -0.39 -6.05
N PHE A 305 -21.51 -1.30 -6.65
CA PHE A 305 -21.35 -2.74 -6.43
C PHE A 305 -21.00 -3.57 -7.68
N ASP A 306 -20.98 -3.02 -8.90
CA ASP A 306 -20.41 -3.73 -10.07
C ASP A 306 -18.88 -3.76 -10.02
N ARG A 307 -18.35 -4.65 -9.17
CA ARG A 307 -16.91 -4.82 -8.95
C ARG A 307 -16.15 -5.00 -10.26
N GLY A 308 -15.03 -4.29 -10.38
CA GLY A 308 -14.15 -4.37 -11.57
C GLY A 308 -14.53 -3.43 -12.71
N SER A 309 -15.72 -2.80 -12.68
CA SER A 309 -16.06 -1.82 -13.70
C SER A 309 -15.28 -0.49 -13.51
N PRO A 310 -14.86 0.20 -14.60
CA PRO A 310 -14.28 1.53 -14.50
C PRO A 310 -15.19 2.53 -13.78
N LYS A 311 -16.51 2.49 -14.05
CA LYS A 311 -17.52 3.34 -13.40
C LYS A 311 -17.51 3.16 -11.88
N THR A 312 -17.38 1.94 -11.39
CA THR A 312 -17.39 1.66 -9.94
C THR A 312 -16.11 2.14 -9.26
N ARG A 313 -14.95 1.98 -9.90
CA ARG A 313 -13.69 2.49 -9.34
C ARG A 313 -13.68 4.02 -9.23
N GLU A 314 -14.14 4.70 -10.28
CA GLU A 314 -14.23 6.16 -10.30
C GLU A 314 -15.23 6.66 -9.24
N PHE A 315 -16.43 6.07 -9.21
CA PHE A 315 -17.46 6.38 -8.24
C PHE A 315 -17.00 6.17 -6.80
N MET A 316 -16.45 5.00 -6.47
CA MET A 316 -15.99 4.68 -5.11
C MET A 316 -14.79 5.54 -4.68
N SER A 317 -13.95 5.96 -5.61
CA SER A 317 -12.87 6.90 -5.32
C SER A 317 -13.41 8.27 -4.93
N GLU A 318 -14.39 8.80 -5.66
CA GLU A 318 -15.02 10.09 -5.38
C GLU A 318 -15.88 10.05 -4.10
N VAL A 319 -16.66 8.99 -3.91
CA VAL A 319 -17.41 8.74 -2.68
C VAL A 319 -16.47 8.62 -1.49
N GLY A 320 -15.36 7.89 -1.61
CA GLY A 320 -14.39 7.72 -0.52
C GLY A 320 -13.74 9.04 -0.09
N MET A 321 -13.35 9.91 -1.04
CA MET A 321 -12.83 11.24 -0.75
C MET A 321 -13.83 12.12 0.01
N CYS A 322 -15.10 12.00 -0.34
CA CYS A 322 -16.16 12.79 0.26
C CYS A 322 -16.61 12.21 1.63
N GLN A 323 -16.70 10.88 1.77
CA GLN A 323 -16.96 10.16 3.02
C GLN A 323 -15.87 10.40 4.07
N GLY A 324 -14.63 10.68 3.67
CA GLY A 324 -13.54 11.05 4.57
C GLY A 324 -13.85 12.29 5.44
N LYS A 325 -14.85 13.10 5.07
CA LYS A 325 -15.33 14.25 5.84
C LYS A 325 -16.55 13.94 6.71
N CYS A 326 -17.12 12.75 6.61
CA CYS A 326 -18.30 12.35 7.36
C CYS A 326 -17.95 11.87 8.77
N PRO A 327 -18.89 12.01 9.74
CA PRO A 327 -18.70 11.49 11.08
C PRO A 327 -18.34 9.99 11.08
N ALA A 328 -17.40 9.60 11.95
CA ALA A 328 -16.90 8.23 12.02
C ALA A 328 -18.01 7.18 12.18
N ALA A 329 -19.04 7.48 13.00
CA ALA A 329 -20.17 6.58 13.22
C ALA A 329 -21.00 6.31 11.94
N GLU A 330 -21.13 7.30 11.05
CA GLU A 330 -21.83 7.10 9.76
C GLU A 330 -20.99 6.24 8.81
N ASN A 331 -19.67 6.48 8.77
CA ASN A 331 -18.73 5.69 7.97
C ASN A 331 -18.64 4.23 8.47
N GLU A 332 -18.72 4.01 9.78
CA GLU A 332 -18.79 2.69 10.40
C GLU A 332 -20.10 1.96 10.06
N LEU A 333 -21.24 2.66 10.11
CA LEU A 333 -22.53 2.10 9.69
C LEU A 333 -22.54 1.70 8.20
N TYR A 334 -21.97 2.55 7.33
CA TYR A 334 -21.83 2.22 5.90
C TYR A 334 -20.91 1.01 5.69
N SER A 335 -19.73 1.01 6.35
CA SER A 335 -18.72 -0.04 6.19
C SER A 335 -19.19 -1.40 6.72
N SER A 336 -19.91 -1.42 7.86
CA SER A 336 -20.45 -2.65 8.45
C SER A 336 -21.52 -3.31 7.59
N GLN A 337 -22.27 -2.54 6.79
CA GLN A 337 -23.30 -3.06 5.89
C GLN A 337 -22.81 -3.29 4.45
N TYR A 338 -21.68 -2.70 4.05
CA TYR A 338 -21.19 -2.68 2.66
C TYR A 338 -21.09 -4.07 2.02
N LEU A 339 -20.50 -5.05 2.71
CA LEU A 339 -20.34 -6.40 2.18
C LEU A 339 -21.68 -7.12 2.02
N ALA A 340 -22.60 -6.91 2.95
CA ALA A 340 -23.94 -7.50 2.89
C ALA A 340 -24.79 -6.84 1.80
N GLN A 341 -24.69 -5.51 1.61
CA GLN A 341 -25.31 -4.78 0.51
C GLN A 341 -24.80 -5.26 -0.85
N ALA A 342 -23.49 -5.47 -0.99
CA ALA A 342 -22.90 -6.01 -2.21
C ALA A 342 -23.42 -7.42 -2.53
N ALA A 343 -23.48 -8.31 -1.54
CA ALA A 343 -23.99 -9.67 -1.70
C ALA A 343 -25.48 -9.69 -2.07
N TRP A 344 -26.28 -8.81 -1.45
CA TRP A 344 -27.68 -8.62 -1.79
C TRP A 344 -27.84 -8.09 -3.22
N TYR A 345 -27.08 -7.07 -3.62
CA TYR A 345 -27.11 -6.53 -4.98
C TYR A 345 -26.78 -7.60 -6.02
N ASP A 346 -25.72 -8.37 -5.82
CA ASP A 346 -25.34 -9.44 -6.75
C ASP A 346 -26.42 -10.53 -6.89
N SER A 347 -27.19 -10.77 -5.83
CA SER A 347 -28.29 -11.75 -5.83
C SER A 347 -29.57 -11.22 -6.47
N ASN A 348 -29.79 -9.90 -6.47
CA ASN A 348 -31.06 -9.28 -6.85
C ASN A 348 -30.99 -8.40 -8.10
N LYS A 349 -29.79 -8.07 -8.61
CA LYS A 349 -29.65 -7.22 -9.79
C LYS A 349 -30.34 -7.84 -11.01
N PRO A 350 -31.01 -7.02 -11.87
CA PRO A 350 -31.65 -7.51 -13.07
C PRO A 350 -30.67 -8.31 -13.93
N LYS A 351 -30.99 -9.57 -14.22
CA LYS A 351 -30.22 -10.37 -15.17
C LYS A 351 -30.48 -9.81 -16.57
N THR A 352 -29.45 -9.39 -17.27
CA THR A 352 -29.55 -9.05 -18.68
C THR A 352 -29.94 -10.31 -19.46
N THR A 353 -31.20 -10.42 -19.85
CA THR A 353 -31.66 -11.40 -20.84
C THR A 353 -31.13 -10.97 -22.20
N THR A 354 -29.93 -11.42 -22.53
CA THR A 354 -29.49 -11.48 -23.92
C THR A 354 -30.34 -12.55 -24.59
N GLY A 355 -31.10 -12.17 -25.63
CA GLY A 355 -32.08 -13.05 -26.26
C GLY A 355 -31.44 -14.28 -26.92
N ASP A 356 -31.76 -15.46 -26.40
CA ASP A 356 -31.71 -16.72 -27.14
C ASP A 356 -33.14 -17.09 -27.61
N PRO A 357 -33.31 -17.68 -28.82
CA PRO A 357 -34.61 -18.13 -29.33
C PRO A 357 -35.11 -19.42 -28.61
N PRO A 358 -36.40 -19.80 -28.72
CA PRO A 358 -37.12 -20.47 -27.65
C PRO A 358 -36.86 -21.98 -27.53
N ALA A 359 -36.73 -22.40 -26.25
CA ALA A 359 -37.14 -23.63 -25.58
C ALA A 359 -36.69 -25.00 -26.12
N THR A 360 -36.07 -25.79 -25.22
CA THR A 360 -36.41 -27.21 -25.07
C THR A 360 -36.35 -27.63 -23.60
N THR A 361 -37.54 -27.87 -23.06
CA THR A 361 -37.95 -28.79 -21.99
C THR A 361 -37.23 -28.80 -20.63
N ALA A 362 -38.04 -28.58 -19.59
CA ALA A 362 -37.73 -28.69 -18.18
C ALA A 362 -37.15 -30.06 -17.76
N THR A 363 -36.26 -30.05 -16.76
CA THR A 363 -36.13 -31.17 -15.82
C THR A 363 -35.98 -30.63 -14.41
N THR A 364 -36.89 -31.10 -13.57
CA THR A 364 -37.12 -30.79 -12.17
C THR A 364 -35.90 -31.10 -11.30
N THR A 365 -35.44 -30.12 -10.52
CA THR A 365 -34.50 -30.34 -9.42
C THR A 365 -35.21 -31.10 -8.30
N THR A 366 -34.76 -32.32 -8.01
CA THR A 366 -35.05 -32.99 -6.74
C THR A 366 -33.74 -33.03 -5.94
N SER A 367 -33.76 -32.41 -4.76
CA SER A 367 -32.72 -32.50 -3.75
C SER A 367 -32.66 -33.94 -3.20
N GLY A 368 -31.46 -34.52 -3.23
CA GLY A 368 -31.15 -35.83 -2.64
C GLY A 368 -29.73 -35.85 -2.06
N PRO A 369 -29.47 -36.64 -1.00
CA PRO A 369 -28.46 -36.35 0.01
C PRO A 369 -27.04 -36.74 -0.37
N VAL A 370 -26.10 -36.13 0.36
CA VAL A 370 -24.66 -36.40 0.38
C VAL A 370 -24.36 -37.91 0.43
N PRO A 371 -23.56 -38.47 -0.51
CA PRO A 371 -23.02 -39.81 -0.36
C PRO A 371 -21.76 -39.78 0.52
N THR A 372 -21.86 -40.34 1.72
CA THR A 372 -20.73 -40.88 2.48
C THR A 372 -20.41 -42.27 1.93
N GLY A 373 -19.28 -42.44 1.26
CA GLY A 373 -18.79 -43.75 0.82
C GLY A 373 -17.38 -43.68 0.24
N PRO A 374 -16.45 -44.58 0.61
CA PRO A 374 -15.02 -44.43 0.36
C PRO A 374 -14.62 -44.95 -1.02
N VAL A 375 -13.76 -44.21 -1.72
CA VAL A 375 -13.05 -44.72 -2.90
C VAL A 375 -11.64 -44.11 -2.95
N ASN A 376 -10.62 -44.92 -2.71
CA ASN A 376 -9.31 -44.78 -3.35
C ASN A 376 -9.30 -45.71 -4.58
N PRO A 377 -8.53 -45.37 -5.64
CA PRO A 377 -7.30 -46.15 -5.88
C PRO A 377 -6.16 -45.23 -6.44
N PRO A 378 -5.00 -45.75 -6.91
CA PRO A 378 -3.67 -45.45 -6.36
C PRO A 378 -2.87 -44.49 -7.25
N GLY A 379 -2.34 -43.44 -6.66
CA GLY A 379 -1.45 -42.47 -7.29
C GLY A 379 -1.54 -41.17 -6.51
N GLY A 380 -0.59 -40.94 -5.60
CA GLY A 380 -0.64 -39.93 -4.53
C GLY A 380 -0.70 -38.48 -4.99
N GLY A 381 -1.77 -38.08 -5.66
CA GLY A 381 -2.11 -36.69 -5.98
C GLY A 381 -2.97 -36.08 -4.88
N PHE A 382 -2.75 -34.80 -4.61
CA PHE A 382 -3.60 -34.04 -3.71
C PHE A 382 -4.98 -33.81 -4.33
N ILE A 383 -6.05 -33.89 -3.55
CA ILE A 383 -7.37 -33.41 -3.98
C ILE A 383 -7.30 -31.88 -3.97
N TYR A 384 -7.20 -31.27 -5.15
CA TYR A 384 -7.24 -29.82 -5.33
C TYR A 384 -8.66 -29.40 -5.75
N PRO A 385 -9.49 -28.90 -4.82
CA PRO A 385 -10.93 -28.73 -5.01
C PRO A 385 -11.29 -27.41 -5.73
N PHE A 386 -10.37 -26.84 -6.49
CA PHE A 386 -10.55 -25.54 -7.15
C PHE A 386 -10.71 -25.72 -8.65
N LYS A 387 -11.53 -24.85 -9.27
CA LYS A 387 -11.64 -24.88 -10.73
C LYS A 387 -10.31 -24.42 -11.34
N PRO A 388 -9.88 -24.99 -12.48
CA PRO A 388 -8.74 -24.48 -13.20
C PRO A 388 -8.90 -22.99 -13.50
N ASN A 389 -7.79 -22.25 -13.44
CA ASN A 389 -7.74 -20.87 -13.93
C ASN A 389 -8.10 -20.85 -15.43
N GLY A 390 -8.64 -19.72 -15.90
CA GLY A 390 -8.86 -19.52 -17.33
C GLY A 390 -7.55 -19.53 -18.13
N GLN A 391 -7.64 -19.70 -19.45
CA GLN A 391 -6.46 -19.89 -20.31
C GLN A 391 -5.49 -18.70 -20.25
N CYS A 392 -5.99 -17.46 -20.15
CA CYS A 392 -5.13 -16.29 -20.05
C CYS A 392 -4.40 -16.24 -18.71
N VAL A 393 -5.14 -16.40 -17.60
CA VAL A 393 -4.57 -16.38 -16.25
C VAL A 393 -3.54 -17.50 -16.08
N SER A 394 -3.90 -18.73 -16.47
CA SER A 394 -3.01 -19.88 -16.42
C SER A 394 -1.80 -19.73 -17.35
N GLY A 395 -1.97 -19.11 -18.52
CA GLY A 395 -0.87 -18.78 -19.42
C GLY A 395 0.13 -17.81 -18.77
N CYS A 396 -0.36 -16.80 -18.06
CA CYS A 396 0.48 -15.84 -17.34
C CYS A 396 1.22 -16.47 -16.16
N THR A 397 0.54 -17.20 -15.28
CA THR A 397 1.17 -17.87 -14.13
C THR A 397 2.17 -18.92 -14.59
N ASN A 398 1.85 -19.76 -15.59
CA ASN A 398 2.79 -20.75 -16.12
C ASN A 398 4.00 -20.10 -16.78
N LYS A 399 3.83 -19.01 -17.54
CA LYS A 399 4.94 -18.31 -18.19
C LYS A 399 5.92 -17.77 -17.15
N VAL A 400 5.41 -17.08 -16.14
CA VAL A 400 6.23 -16.48 -15.07
C VAL A 400 6.83 -17.56 -14.18
N GLY A 401 6.00 -18.53 -13.78
CA GLY A 401 6.41 -19.67 -12.96
C GLY A 401 7.53 -20.47 -13.60
N LYS A 402 7.41 -20.84 -14.89
CA LYS A 402 8.45 -21.57 -15.62
C LYS A 402 9.75 -20.78 -15.79
N ALA A 403 9.66 -19.45 -15.89
CA ALA A 403 10.85 -18.60 -15.92
C ALA A 403 11.61 -18.57 -14.58
N MET A 404 10.93 -18.84 -13.47
CA MET A 404 11.53 -18.87 -12.13
C MET A 404 11.87 -20.28 -11.65
N PHE A 405 11.11 -21.27 -12.12
CA PHE A 405 11.23 -22.67 -11.78
C PHE A 405 10.82 -23.50 -13.01
N PRO A 406 11.76 -24.09 -13.76
CA PRO A 406 11.47 -24.76 -15.03
C PRO A 406 10.38 -25.84 -14.96
N ASN A 407 10.25 -26.49 -13.79
CA ASN A 407 9.26 -27.53 -13.51
C ASN A 407 7.93 -26.99 -12.96
N TYR A 408 7.72 -25.67 -12.96
CA TYR A 408 6.49 -25.05 -12.50
C TYR A 408 5.27 -25.62 -13.23
N SER A 409 4.27 -25.99 -12.45
CA SER A 409 3.03 -26.58 -12.95
C SER A 409 1.87 -26.25 -12.02
N GLU A 410 0.76 -25.79 -12.62
CA GLU A 410 -0.53 -25.65 -11.95
C GLU A 410 -1.37 -26.94 -12.01
N ASP A 411 -0.86 -28.03 -12.61
CA ASP A 411 -1.56 -29.31 -12.63
C ASP A 411 -1.49 -29.97 -11.24
N PRO A 412 -2.62 -30.23 -10.56
CA PRO A 412 -2.64 -30.89 -9.26
C PRO A 412 -2.01 -32.29 -9.24
N LYS A 413 -1.87 -32.93 -10.41
CA LYS A 413 -1.21 -34.23 -10.57
C LYS A 413 0.30 -34.12 -10.74
N SER A 414 0.83 -32.93 -10.95
CA SER A 414 2.27 -32.72 -11.09
C SER A 414 2.97 -32.98 -9.75
N PRO A 415 4.11 -33.70 -9.73
CA PRO A 415 4.92 -33.83 -8.52
C PRO A 415 5.47 -32.48 -8.04
N TYR A 416 5.42 -31.45 -8.88
CA TYR A 416 5.89 -30.10 -8.59
C TYR A 416 4.77 -29.13 -8.21
N PHE A 417 3.52 -29.61 -8.06
CA PHE A 417 2.36 -28.75 -7.83
C PHE A 417 2.47 -27.90 -6.56
N ILE A 418 2.73 -28.55 -5.41
CA ILE A 418 2.88 -27.84 -4.12
C ILE A 418 4.03 -26.85 -4.16
N GLN A 419 5.17 -27.23 -4.75
CA GLN A 419 6.32 -26.35 -4.91
C GLN A 419 6.00 -25.16 -5.83
N SER A 420 5.16 -25.34 -6.84
CA SER A 420 4.70 -24.27 -7.72
C SER A 420 3.79 -23.29 -6.99
N LEU A 421 2.88 -23.79 -6.15
CA LEU A 421 2.01 -22.96 -5.31
C LEU A 421 2.77 -22.10 -4.29
N ALA A 422 3.96 -22.53 -3.86
CA ALA A 422 4.82 -21.75 -2.97
C ALA A 422 5.19 -20.38 -3.57
N TYR A 423 5.45 -20.32 -4.88
CA TYR A 423 5.70 -19.06 -5.58
C TYR A 423 4.51 -18.11 -5.55
N THR A 424 3.28 -18.62 -5.39
CA THR A 424 2.08 -17.78 -5.36
C THR A 424 1.66 -17.41 -3.93
N PHE A 425 1.86 -18.30 -2.96
CA PHE A 425 1.25 -18.20 -1.63
C PHE A 425 2.21 -18.07 -0.45
N GLU A 426 3.51 -18.28 -0.63
CA GLU A 426 4.50 -18.16 0.45
C GLU A 426 4.85 -16.70 0.74
N SER A 427 4.03 -16.08 1.58
CA SER A 427 4.13 -14.65 1.91
C SER A 427 5.54 -14.25 2.33
N GLY A 428 6.03 -13.16 1.76
CA GLY A 428 7.31 -12.56 2.17
C GLY A 428 8.55 -13.16 1.51
N SER A 429 8.43 -14.23 0.71
CA SER A 429 9.56 -14.71 -0.06
C SER A 429 9.87 -13.75 -1.23
N PRO A 430 11.15 -13.45 -1.54
CA PRO A 430 11.50 -12.67 -2.74
C PRO A 430 10.94 -13.28 -4.03
N ASN A 431 10.84 -14.61 -4.07
CA ASN A 431 10.27 -15.34 -5.20
C ASN A 431 8.77 -15.08 -5.35
N THR A 432 8.03 -14.99 -4.25
CA THR A 432 6.60 -14.69 -4.28
C THR A 432 6.32 -13.26 -4.68
N LEU A 433 7.11 -12.30 -4.17
CA LEU A 433 6.99 -10.90 -4.59
C LEU A 433 7.27 -10.73 -6.09
N LYS A 434 8.33 -11.38 -6.59
CA LYS A 434 8.69 -11.36 -8.00
C LYS A 434 7.63 -12.06 -8.87
N PHE A 435 7.16 -13.23 -8.45
CA PHE A 435 6.11 -13.96 -9.16
C PHE A 435 4.83 -13.13 -9.26
N MET A 436 4.36 -12.56 -8.14
CA MET A 436 3.12 -11.77 -8.12
C MET A 436 3.22 -10.48 -8.93
N SER A 437 4.38 -9.82 -8.92
CA SER A 437 4.66 -8.65 -9.77
C SER A 437 4.61 -8.99 -11.27
N ASP A 438 5.36 -10.02 -11.67
CA ASP A 438 5.49 -10.40 -13.08
C ASP A 438 4.19 -11.02 -13.61
N ALA A 439 3.56 -11.90 -12.82
CA ALA A 439 2.29 -12.54 -13.17
C ALA A 439 1.15 -11.52 -13.18
N GLY A 440 1.09 -10.61 -12.20
CA GLY A 440 0.10 -9.53 -12.15
C GLY A 440 0.18 -8.59 -13.35
N SER A 441 1.40 -8.26 -13.79
CA SER A 441 1.63 -7.45 -14.99
C SER A 441 1.12 -8.15 -16.26
N CYS A 442 1.31 -9.47 -16.35
CA CYS A 442 0.77 -10.28 -17.45
C CYS A 442 -0.76 -10.38 -17.40
N MET A 443 -1.32 -10.64 -16.21
CA MET A 443 -2.75 -10.81 -15.98
C MET A 443 -3.57 -9.54 -16.26
N GLY A 444 -2.95 -8.36 -16.29
CA GLY A 444 -3.64 -7.09 -16.58
C GLY A 444 -4.37 -7.05 -17.92
N ALA A 445 -3.99 -7.91 -18.88
CA ALA A 445 -4.65 -8.04 -20.18
C ALA A 445 -5.69 -9.18 -20.25
N CYS A 446 -5.89 -9.94 -19.17
CA CYS A 446 -6.79 -11.09 -19.19
C CYS A 446 -8.27 -10.70 -19.12
N PRO A 447 -9.17 -11.53 -19.71
CA PRO A 447 -10.61 -11.30 -19.62
C PRO A 447 -11.08 -11.21 -18.18
N VAL A 448 -11.97 -10.25 -17.90
CA VAL A 448 -12.52 -10.01 -16.55
C VAL A 448 -13.11 -11.27 -15.91
N PRO A 449 -13.87 -12.14 -16.60
CA PRO A 449 -14.39 -13.36 -16.00
C PRO A 449 -13.31 -14.33 -15.47
N GLU A 450 -12.14 -14.40 -16.12
CA GLU A 450 -11.03 -15.23 -15.64
C GLU A 450 -10.35 -14.62 -14.41
N LEU A 451 -10.18 -13.29 -14.42
CA LEU A 451 -9.62 -12.56 -13.28
C LEU A 451 -10.52 -12.65 -12.05
N ASP A 452 -11.83 -12.60 -12.24
CA ASP A 452 -12.80 -12.73 -11.15
C ASP A 452 -12.80 -14.14 -10.57
N LEU A 453 -12.71 -15.19 -11.41
CA LEU A 453 -12.53 -16.57 -10.95
C LEU A 453 -11.24 -16.73 -10.12
N TYR A 454 -10.12 -16.20 -10.62
CA TYR A 454 -8.82 -16.25 -9.93
C TYR A 454 -8.89 -15.56 -8.56
N ARG A 455 -9.44 -14.33 -8.51
CA ARG A 455 -9.59 -13.57 -7.26
C ARG A 455 -10.54 -14.25 -6.27
N ALA A 456 -11.67 -14.78 -6.75
CA ALA A 456 -12.65 -15.45 -5.91
C ALA A 456 -12.08 -16.71 -5.23
N GLN A 457 -11.16 -17.42 -5.90
CA GLN A 457 -10.54 -18.62 -5.35
C GLN A 457 -9.24 -18.36 -4.57
N TYR A 458 -8.57 -17.21 -4.78
CA TYR A 458 -7.23 -16.94 -4.26
C TYR A 458 -7.08 -17.19 -2.75
N SER A 459 -8.02 -16.69 -1.93
CA SER A 459 -7.96 -16.89 -0.46
C SER A 459 -8.09 -18.36 -0.10
N ALA A 460 -9.07 -19.06 -0.66
CA ALA A 460 -9.32 -20.47 -0.36
C ALA A 460 -8.19 -21.38 -0.87
N GLN A 461 -7.58 -21.06 -2.03
CA GLN A 461 -6.39 -21.74 -2.53
C GLN A 461 -5.19 -21.53 -1.60
N LYS A 462 -5.01 -20.32 -1.07
CA LYS A 462 -3.96 -20.01 -0.08
C LYS A 462 -4.16 -20.80 1.22
N ASP A 463 -5.38 -20.86 1.73
CA ASP A 463 -5.71 -21.61 2.95
C ASP A 463 -5.47 -23.11 2.75
N TRP A 464 -5.91 -23.63 1.61
CA TRP A 464 -5.64 -25.02 1.22
C TRP A 464 -4.14 -25.30 1.09
N TYR A 465 -3.37 -24.43 0.44
CA TYR A 465 -1.92 -24.56 0.33
C TYR A 465 -1.27 -24.60 1.71
N ASN A 466 -1.64 -23.66 2.60
CA ASN A 466 -1.09 -23.63 3.96
C ASN A 466 -1.41 -24.90 4.77
N ALA A 467 -2.59 -25.51 4.55
CA ALA A 467 -2.98 -26.76 5.19
C ALA A 467 -2.23 -27.99 4.63
N ASN A 468 -1.80 -27.95 3.36
CA ASN A 468 -1.26 -29.12 2.65
C ASN A 468 0.26 -29.05 2.37
N LYS A 469 0.90 -27.88 2.51
CA LYS A 469 2.33 -27.69 2.19
C LYS A 469 3.28 -28.55 3.02
N SER A 470 2.89 -28.95 4.22
CA SER A 470 3.66 -29.83 5.11
C SER A 470 3.53 -31.33 4.77
N GLY A 471 2.53 -31.73 3.98
CA GLY A 471 2.31 -33.12 3.57
C GLY A 471 3.09 -33.55 2.32
N GLY A 472 3.70 -32.60 1.61
CA GLY A 472 4.40 -32.81 0.33
C GLY A 472 5.86 -33.25 0.45
N GLY A 473 6.17 -34.17 1.36
CA GLY A 473 7.51 -34.75 1.49
C GLY A 473 7.88 -35.65 0.30
N GLY A 474 8.33 -35.05 -0.80
CA GLY A 474 8.93 -35.74 -1.94
C GLY A 474 10.33 -36.28 -1.62
N GLY A 475 10.40 -37.44 -0.97
CA GLY A 475 11.58 -38.30 -0.98
C GLY A 475 11.49 -39.25 -2.17
N GLY A 476 12.17 -38.94 -3.27
CA GLY A 476 12.32 -39.85 -4.40
C GLY A 476 13.28 -41.00 -4.04
N GLY A 477 12.72 -42.15 -3.63
CA GLY A 477 13.43 -43.43 -3.46
C GLY A 477 12.79 -44.51 -4.33
N ASN A 478 13.63 -45.27 -5.04
CA ASN A 478 13.27 -46.41 -5.90
C ASN A 478 12.57 -47.54 -5.08
N PRO A 479 11.64 -48.34 -5.64
CA PRO A 479 10.66 -49.09 -4.86
C PRO A 479 11.19 -50.44 -4.36
N THR A 480 11.06 -50.71 -3.06
CA THR A 480 10.92 -52.08 -2.52
C THR A 480 10.10 -52.10 -1.22
N ASP A 481 9.08 -52.98 -1.25
CA ASP A 481 8.45 -53.81 -0.19
C ASP A 481 7.61 -53.17 0.95
N PRO A 482 6.29 -53.49 1.07
CA PRO A 482 5.41 -52.97 2.11
C PRO A 482 4.90 -54.04 3.11
N THR A 483 5.31 -53.97 4.38
CA THR A 483 4.51 -54.51 5.50
C THR A 483 4.94 -53.90 6.85
N ALA A 484 4.12 -53.05 7.46
CA ALA A 484 3.73 -53.09 8.89
C ALA A 484 2.83 -51.88 9.28
N PRO A 485 1.84 -52.04 10.19
CA PRO A 485 0.79 -51.05 10.44
C PRO A 485 0.96 -50.25 11.74
N VAL A 486 0.49 -48.99 11.79
CA VAL A 486 0.14 -48.30 13.05
C VAL A 486 -1.00 -47.28 12.90
N ASP A 487 -1.75 -47.20 14.00
CA ASP A 487 -3.06 -46.62 14.36
C ASP A 487 -3.11 -45.06 14.39
N PRO A 488 -4.28 -44.38 14.17
CA PRO A 488 -4.35 -42.93 13.97
C PRO A 488 -4.84 -42.15 15.21
N THR A 489 -4.06 -41.18 15.66
CA THR A 489 -4.57 -40.03 16.42
C THR A 489 -4.03 -38.70 15.86
N ASN A 490 -4.98 -37.92 15.35
CA ASN A 490 -4.99 -36.48 14.99
C ASN A 490 -3.85 -35.58 15.55
N PRO A 491 -3.21 -34.73 14.71
CA PRO A 491 -2.66 -33.47 15.20
C PRO A 491 -2.97 -32.26 14.29
N THR A 492 -3.76 -31.32 14.83
CA THR A 492 -3.78 -29.92 14.43
C THR A 492 -2.67 -29.15 15.17
N GLY A 493 -1.53 -28.88 14.51
CA GLY A 493 -0.47 -28.00 15.03
C GLY A 493 0.82 -28.07 14.18
N PRO A 494 1.60 -26.97 14.05
CA PRO A 494 2.94 -27.01 13.46
C PRO A 494 3.87 -27.89 14.33
N PRO A 495 4.96 -28.46 13.77
CA PRO A 495 5.83 -29.35 14.53
C PRO A 495 6.45 -28.60 15.71
N THR A 496 6.12 -29.04 16.92
CA THR A 496 6.57 -28.46 18.21
C THR A 496 7.86 -29.11 18.74
N GLY A 497 8.62 -29.77 17.87
CA GLY A 497 9.85 -30.47 18.27
C GLY A 497 11.07 -29.54 18.24
N PRO A 498 11.97 -29.58 19.24
CA PRO A 498 13.25 -28.91 19.16
C PRO A 498 14.03 -29.40 17.94
N ILE A 499 14.58 -28.46 17.16
CA ILE A 499 15.55 -28.79 16.11
C ILE A 499 16.86 -29.09 16.83
N THR A 500 17.45 -30.27 16.63
CA THR A 500 18.78 -30.57 17.15
C THR A 500 19.79 -29.65 16.44
N PRO A 501 20.42 -28.70 17.14
CA PRO A 501 21.41 -27.84 16.53
C PRO A 501 22.62 -28.69 16.08
N PRO A 502 23.37 -28.26 15.05
CA PRO A 502 24.66 -28.89 14.75
C PRO A 502 25.52 -28.92 16.02
N THR A 503 26.32 -29.97 16.20
CA THR A 503 27.20 -30.15 17.36
C THR A 503 28.09 -28.91 17.53
N GLY A 504 27.76 -28.04 18.50
CA GLY A 504 28.44 -26.75 18.72
C GLY A 504 27.56 -25.49 18.59
N GLY A 505 26.30 -25.61 18.17
CA GLY A 505 25.40 -24.48 17.94
C GLY A 505 25.58 -23.84 16.55
N PHE A 506 24.83 -22.80 16.26
CA PHE A 506 24.99 -22.03 15.02
C PHE A 506 26.16 -21.05 15.14
N VAL A 507 26.96 -20.90 14.08
CA VAL A 507 27.93 -19.79 14.00
C VAL A 507 27.15 -18.53 13.67
N TYR A 508 26.85 -17.74 14.70
CA TYR A 508 26.13 -16.47 14.58
C TYR A 508 27.13 -15.31 14.62
N PRO A 509 27.50 -14.72 13.46
CA PRO A 509 28.63 -13.80 13.35
C PRO A 509 28.28 -12.35 13.72
N PHE A 510 27.38 -12.18 14.69
CA PHE A 510 26.81 -10.89 15.06
C PHE A 510 27.15 -10.59 16.52
N GLU A 511 27.44 -9.33 16.80
CA GLU A 511 27.69 -8.92 18.18
C GLU A 511 26.37 -9.05 18.97
N PRO A 512 26.40 -9.56 20.21
CA PRO A 512 25.22 -9.58 21.05
C PRO A 512 24.62 -8.18 21.19
N ASN A 513 23.29 -8.09 21.11
CA ASN A 513 22.60 -6.86 21.43
C ASN A 513 22.94 -6.42 22.87
N GLY A 514 22.91 -5.12 23.12
CA GLY A 514 23.05 -4.61 24.48
C GLY A 514 21.93 -5.10 25.40
N PRO A 515 22.12 -5.02 26.73
CA PRO A 515 21.22 -5.62 27.70
C PRO A 515 19.78 -5.09 27.63
N CYS A 516 19.56 -3.83 27.24
CA CYS A 516 18.22 -3.30 27.08
C CYS A 516 17.52 -3.90 25.85
N VAL A 517 18.16 -3.85 24.68
CA VAL A 517 17.59 -4.39 23.43
C VAL A 517 17.36 -5.90 23.56
N ALA A 518 18.34 -6.64 24.09
CA ALA A 518 18.22 -8.07 24.35
C ALA A 518 17.10 -8.39 25.36
N GLY A 519 16.92 -7.55 26.38
CA GLY A 519 15.79 -7.66 27.31
C GLY A 519 14.44 -7.51 26.61
N CYS A 520 14.32 -6.52 25.74
CA CYS A 520 13.10 -6.24 24.98
C CYS A 520 12.74 -7.36 23.99
N THR A 521 13.71 -7.86 23.22
CA THR A 521 13.47 -8.98 22.30
C THR A 521 13.14 -10.27 23.07
N ASN A 522 13.85 -10.58 24.15
CA ASN A 522 13.54 -11.74 24.98
C ASN A 522 12.15 -11.66 25.61
N GLN A 523 11.74 -10.48 26.10
CA GLN A 523 10.42 -10.30 26.69
C GLN A 523 9.31 -10.50 25.64
N ALA A 524 9.42 -9.86 24.47
CA ALA A 524 8.44 -9.99 23.39
C ALA A 524 8.42 -11.43 22.83
N GLY A 525 9.59 -12.03 22.66
CA GLY A 525 9.77 -13.39 22.19
C GLY A 525 9.14 -14.40 23.15
N LYS A 526 9.46 -14.34 24.45
CA LYS A 526 8.90 -15.24 25.46
C LYS A 526 7.39 -15.13 25.63
N ALA A 527 6.82 -13.95 25.36
CA ALA A 527 5.37 -13.76 25.35
C ALA A 527 4.68 -14.50 24.20
N LEU A 528 5.37 -14.76 23.10
CA LEU A 528 4.85 -15.49 21.93
C LEU A 528 5.27 -16.96 21.90
N PHE A 529 6.43 -17.26 22.49
CA PHE A 529 7.07 -18.56 22.47
C PHE A 529 7.90 -18.73 23.75
N PRO A 530 7.42 -19.51 24.74
CA PRO A 530 8.08 -19.63 26.05
C PRO A 530 9.56 -20.02 26.00
N ASP A 531 9.96 -20.82 25.00
CA ASP A 531 11.33 -21.29 24.77
C ASP A 531 12.17 -20.34 23.90
N TYR A 532 11.68 -19.13 23.63
CA TYR A 532 12.41 -18.12 22.88
C TYR A 532 13.80 -17.88 23.47
N SER A 533 14.81 -17.91 22.61
CA SER A 533 16.21 -17.77 22.98
C SER A 533 17.01 -17.15 21.83
N GLU A 534 17.80 -16.12 22.17
CA GLU A 534 18.80 -15.53 21.28
C GLU A 534 20.19 -16.16 21.44
N ASP A 535 20.35 -17.14 22.33
CA ASP A 535 21.59 -17.92 22.43
C ASP A 535 21.73 -18.82 21.18
N PRO A 536 22.79 -18.64 20.36
CA PRO A 536 23.02 -19.45 19.16
C PRO A 536 23.28 -20.94 19.46
N LYS A 537 23.50 -21.31 20.71
CA LYS A 537 23.60 -22.71 21.17
C LYS A 537 22.25 -23.33 21.53
N SER A 538 21.20 -22.52 21.66
CA SER A 538 19.88 -23.02 21.99
C SER A 538 19.30 -23.84 20.82
N PRO A 539 18.63 -24.98 21.09
CA PRO A 539 17.90 -25.71 20.06
C PRO A 539 16.75 -24.89 19.44
N TYR A 540 16.35 -23.82 20.11
CA TYR A 540 15.25 -22.94 19.69
C TYR A 540 15.72 -21.65 19.01
N PHE A 541 17.02 -21.49 18.77
CA PHE A 541 17.59 -20.24 18.24
C PHE A 541 16.99 -19.83 16.90
N ILE A 542 17.01 -20.72 15.90
CA ILE A 542 16.48 -20.42 14.55
C ILE A 542 14.97 -20.15 14.59
N GLN A 543 14.22 -20.90 15.39
CA GLN A 543 12.79 -20.68 15.57
C GLN A 543 12.52 -19.30 16.19
N SER A 544 13.33 -18.90 17.17
CA SER A 544 13.25 -17.59 17.83
C SER A 544 13.51 -16.45 16.83
N LEU A 545 14.54 -16.57 16.00
CA LEU A 545 14.81 -15.60 14.94
C LEU A 545 13.69 -15.48 13.90
N GLY A 546 12.89 -16.55 13.70
CA GLY A 546 11.73 -16.52 12.82
C GLY A 546 10.69 -15.47 13.22
N TYR A 547 10.49 -15.25 14.52
CA TYR A 547 9.60 -14.20 15.02
C TYR A 547 10.07 -12.79 14.61
N SER A 548 11.37 -12.56 14.48
CA SER A 548 11.92 -11.27 14.04
C SER A 548 11.91 -11.09 12.52
N PHE A 549 12.10 -12.18 11.77
CA PHE A 549 12.49 -12.09 10.35
C PHE A 549 11.50 -12.68 9.34
N GLU A 550 10.55 -13.52 9.75
CA GLU A 550 9.52 -14.06 8.84
C GLU A 550 8.42 -13.03 8.53
N SER A 551 8.62 -12.27 7.46
CA SER A 551 7.66 -11.26 7.03
C SER A 551 6.28 -11.85 6.72
N GLY A 552 5.23 -11.18 7.23
CA GLY A 552 3.84 -11.47 6.87
C GLY A 552 3.11 -12.41 7.83
N SER A 553 3.76 -12.91 8.88
CA SER A 553 3.06 -13.64 9.95
C SER A 553 2.49 -12.66 11.01
N PRO A 554 1.29 -12.91 11.57
CA PRO A 554 0.77 -12.13 12.70
C PRO A 554 1.72 -12.14 13.91
N ASN A 555 2.44 -13.25 14.11
CA ASN A 555 3.41 -13.40 15.20
C ASN A 555 4.61 -12.48 15.01
N THR A 556 5.11 -12.32 13.79
CA THR A 556 6.21 -11.39 13.49
C THR A 556 5.76 -9.94 13.65
N GLN A 557 4.55 -9.61 13.20
CA GLN A 557 4.01 -8.27 13.42
C GLN A 557 3.89 -7.96 14.92
N LYS A 558 3.35 -8.91 15.70
CA LYS A 558 3.19 -8.76 17.15
C LYS A 558 4.55 -8.66 17.85
N PHE A 559 5.51 -9.52 17.49
CA PHE A 559 6.88 -9.46 18.01
C PHE A 559 7.52 -8.10 17.74
N MET A 560 7.51 -7.63 16.48
CA MET A 560 8.12 -6.35 16.11
C MET A 560 7.45 -5.15 16.79
N THR A 561 6.13 -5.23 17.01
CA THR A 561 5.38 -4.19 17.73
C THR A 561 5.75 -4.17 19.20
N ASP A 562 5.71 -5.31 19.88
CA ASP A 562 5.99 -5.43 21.32
C ASP A 562 7.46 -5.12 21.62
N ALA A 563 8.37 -5.73 20.86
CA ALA A 563 9.82 -5.52 20.99
C ALA A 563 10.18 -4.07 20.63
N GLY A 564 9.65 -3.52 19.53
CA GLY A 564 9.89 -2.13 19.11
C GLY A 564 9.40 -1.10 20.12
N THR A 565 8.23 -1.33 20.72
CA THR A 565 7.68 -0.47 21.79
C THR A 565 8.58 -0.45 23.02
N CYS A 566 9.12 -1.60 23.41
CA CYS A 566 10.08 -1.70 24.51
C CYS A 566 11.42 -1.03 24.14
N MET A 567 11.95 -1.32 22.95
CA MET A 567 13.22 -0.79 22.45
C MET A 567 13.23 0.73 22.34
N GLY A 568 12.08 1.37 22.13
CA GLY A 568 11.98 2.85 22.11
C GLY A 568 12.48 3.54 23.40
N LYS A 569 12.71 2.79 24.48
CA LYS A 569 13.27 3.28 25.75
C LYS A 569 14.74 2.92 25.96
N CYS A 570 15.36 2.19 25.04
CA CYS A 570 16.74 1.74 25.16
C CYS A 570 17.76 2.83 24.81
N PRO A 571 18.99 2.73 25.34
CA PRO A 571 20.07 3.63 24.96
C PRO A 571 20.30 3.64 23.44
N GLN A 572 20.52 4.83 22.88
CA GLN A 572 20.69 5.00 21.44
C GLN A 572 21.82 4.14 20.87
N THR A 573 22.91 3.95 21.63
CA THR A 573 24.04 3.10 21.21
C THR A 573 23.66 1.64 21.00
N GLU A 574 22.73 1.10 21.79
CA GLU A 574 22.22 -0.27 21.59
C GLU A 574 21.25 -0.36 20.40
N LEU A 575 20.42 0.68 20.21
CA LEU A 575 19.52 0.77 19.06
C LEU A 575 20.29 0.88 17.75
N ASP A 576 21.35 1.68 17.72
CA ASP A 576 22.21 1.82 16.55
C ASP A 576 22.88 0.49 16.19
N LEU A 577 23.36 -0.27 17.19
CA LEU A 577 23.93 -1.60 16.98
C LEU A 577 22.90 -2.57 16.40
N TYR A 578 21.70 -2.61 16.98
CA TYR A 578 20.59 -3.44 16.52
C TYR A 578 20.21 -3.11 15.08
N MET A 579 19.97 -1.84 14.76
CA MET A 579 19.57 -1.39 13.43
C MET A 579 20.68 -1.62 12.39
N LYS A 580 21.95 -1.41 12.77
CA LYS A 580 23.11 -1.66 11.92
C LYS A 580 23.18 -3.12 11.49
N GLN A 581 22.96 -4.07 12.41
CA GLN A 581 23.09 -5.49 12.14
C GLN A 581 21.78 -6.14 11.62
N PHE A 582 20.61 -5.51 11.80
CA PHE A 582 19.31 -6.11 11.50
C PHE A 582 19.20 -6.66 10.07
N THR A 583 19.68 -5.91 9.08
CA THR A 583 19.65 -6.33 7.66
C THR A 583 20.52 -7.57 7.43
N GLU A 584 21.71 -7.61 8.01
CA GLU A 584 22.66 -8.70 7.87
C GLU A 584 22.21 -9.95 8.65
N GLN A 585 21.66 -9.76 9.86
CA GLN A 585 21.04 -10.83 10.66
C GLN A 585 19.88 -11.47 9.91
N LYS A 586 19.02 -10.67 9.27
CA LYS A 586 17.93 -11.17 8.43
C LYS A 586 18.47 -11.97 7.23
N ALA A 587 19.50 -11.48 6.56
CA ALA A 587 20.11 -12.19 5.44
C ALA A 587 20.72 -13.53 5.88
N TRP A 588 21.44 -13.54 7.00
CA TRP A 588 22.01 -14.75 7.59
C TRP A 588 20.92 -15.74 8.00
N TYR A 589 19.86 -15.28 8.65
CA TYR A 589 18.73 -16.12 9.03
C TYR A 589 18.09 -16.78 7.79
N LEU A 590 17.81 -16.01 6.73
CA LEU A 590 17.24 -16.55 5.50
C LEU A 590 18.13 -17.62 4.85
N ALA A 591 19.46 -17.47 4.95
CA ALA A 591 20.41 -18.46 4.45
C ALA A 591 20.49 -19.73 5.33
N ASN A 592 20.25 -19.62 6.64
CA ASN A 592 20.47 -20.70 7.60
C ASN A 592 19.19 -21.34 8.15
N LYS A 593 18.01 -20.76 7.92
CA LYS A 593 16.74 -21.23 8.51
C LYS A 593 16.38 -22.69 8.16
N ASN A 594 16.91 -23.20 7.05
CA ASN A 594 16.70 -24.58 6.59
C ASN A 594 17.88 -25.52 6.91
N ALA A 595 18.94 -25.04 7.56
CA ALA A 595 20.13 -25.85 7.81
C ALA A 595 19.86 -27.01 8.81
N GLY A 596 18.84 -26.89 9.65
CA GLY A 596 18.43 -27.92 10.61
C GLY A 596 17.57 -29.06 10.03
N THR A 597 16.98 -28.89 8.84
CA THR A 597 16.08 -29.90 8.25
C THR A 597 16.79 -30.89 7.32
N ASN A 598 18.08 -30.68 7.03
CA ASN A 598 18.87 -31.49 6.08
C ASN A 598 19.99 -32.33 6.74
N ALA A 599 20.04 -32.43 8.06
CA ALA A 599 20.99 -33.30 8.73
C ALA A 599 20.52 -34.76 8.62
N THR A 600 20.93 -35.45 7.55
CA THR A 600 20.82 -36.91 7.46
C THR A 600 21.61 -37.53 8.60
N ILE A 601 20.91 -38.05 9.60
CA ILE A 601 21.52 -38.78 10.71
C ILE A 601 21.92 -40.16 10.16
N THR A 602 23.20 -40.35 9.84
CA THR A 602 23.77 -41.70 9.73
C THR A 602 23.87 -42.24 11.17
N PRO A 603 23.15 -43.32 11.53
CA PRO A 603 23.22 -43.87 12.87
C PRO A 603 24.56 -44.60 13.05
N THR A 604 25.50 -43.96 13.74
CA THR A 604 26.68 -44.66 14.25
C THR A 604 26.30 -45.29 15.59
N ALA A 605 26.24 -46.62 15.61
CA ALA A 605 25.97 -47.41 16.81
C ALA A 605 27.02 -47.16 17.91
N PRO A 606 26.63 -47.14 19.20
CA PRO A 606 27.57 -46.99 20.30
C PRO A 606 28.34 -48.30 20.50
N SER A 607 29.66 -48.26 20.28
CA SER A 607 30.57 -49.32 20.72
C SER A 607 31.00 -49.04 22.15
N SER A 608 30.50 -49.84 23.09
CA SER A 608 31.01 -49.95 24.44
C SER A 608 32.32 -50.73 24.42
N THR A 609 33.41 -50.18 24.96
CA THR A 609 34.48 -51.01 25.52
C THR A 609 35.03 -50.35 26.77
N GLU A 610 34.64 -50.93 27.89
CA GLU A 610 35.20 -50.75 29.22
C GLU A 610 36.49 -51.56 29.33
N SER A 611 37.57 -50.97 29.86
CA SER A 611 38.68 -51.70 30.53
C SER A 611 39.53 -50.74 31.37
N ASN A 612 39.03 -50.49 32.58
CA ASN A 612 39.68 -50.77 33.85
C ASN A 612 41.22 -50.92 33.88
N ILE A 613 41.94 -49.91 34.40
CA ILE A 613 43.20 -50.09 35.17
C ILE A 613 43.26 -49.04 36.29
N THR A 614 43.56 -49.49 37.51
CA THR A 614 43.86 -48.74 38.75
C THR A 614 45.16 -49.31 39.34
N PRO A 615 45.86 -48.71 40.34
CA PRO A 615 46.42 -47.35 40.50
C PRO A 615 47.94 -47.37 40.84
N SER A 616 48.61 -46.20 40.91
CA SER A 616 49.72 -45.98 41.87
C SER A 616 50.10 -44.49 42.03
N GLY A 617 50.22 -44.01 43.28
CA GLY A 617 51.01 -42.80 43.63
C GLY A 617 50.29 -41.65 44.34
N THR A 618 50.34 -41.62 45.68
CA THR A 618 50.00 -40.54 46.64
C THR A 618 51.25 -39.65 46.92
N PRO A 619 51.25 -38.57 47.74
CA PRO A 619 50.30 -37.46 48.02
C PRO A 619 50.90 -36.05 47.78
N GLY A 620 50.04 -35.02 47.72
CA GLY A 620 50.41 -33.61 47.91
C GLY A 620 49.28 -32.82 48.58
N THR A 621 49.51 -32.44 49.84
CA THR A 621 48.65 -31.70 50.78
C THR A 621 48.35 -30.24 50.38
N GLY A 622 47.14 -29.75 50.68
CA GLY A 622 46.83 -28.31 50.69
C GLY A 622 45.37 -28.01 51.09
N ASN A 623 45.22 -27.30 52.22
CA ASN A 623 44.03 -27.12 53.06
C ASN A 623 43.07 -25.97 52.66
N SER A 624 41.84 -26.03 53.21
CA SER A 624 40.92 -24.93 53.62
C SER A 624 40.26 -24.06 52.53
N GLY A 625 38.97 -23.69 52.57
CA GLY A 625 37.82 -23.87 53.48
C GLY A 625 36.63 -23.11 52.87
N SER A 626 35.49 -23.76 52.63
CA SER A 626 34.20 -23.65 53.35
C SER A 626 33.65 -22.22 53.60
N GLY A 627 32.42 -21.96 53.14
CA GLY A 627 31.61 -20.81 53.59
C GLY A 627 30.41 -20.44 52.72
N ALA A 628 29.30 -21.16 52.85
CA ALA A 628 27.95 -20.73 52.47
C ALA A 628 27.34 -19.81 53.56
N VAL A 629 26.37 -18.92 53.24
CA VAL A 629 25.14 -18.50 53.99
C VAL A 629 24.46 -17.38 53.14
N LYS A 630 23.29 -17.56 52.51
CA LYS A 630 21.87 -17.29 52.93
C LYS A 630 21.49 -15.84 53.36
N PHE A 631 20.47 -15.31 52.64
CA PHE A 631 19.33 -14.43 53.02
C PHE A 631 19.54 -13.24 53.98
N VAL A 632 19.02 -12.05 53.62
CA VAL A 632 17.99 -11.29 54.37
C VAL A 632 17.21 -10.37 53.42
N ALA A 633 15.87 -10.39 53.57
CA ALA A 633 14.93 -9.39 53.06
C ALA A 633 14.65 -8.34 54.15
N SER A 634 14.47 -7.07 53.77
CA SER A 634 13.82 -6.08 54.62
C SER A 634 13.29 -4.92 53.78
N GLY A 635 11.98 -4.74 53.77
CA GLY A 635 11.33 -3.49 53.37
C GLY A 635 11.26 -2.51 54.53
N LEU A 636 11.20 -1.22 54.22
CA LEU A 636 10.55 -0.21 55.05
C LEU A 636 10.12 0.99 54.17
N THR A 637 8.99 1.55 54.54
CA THR A 637 8.15 2.57 53.88
C THR A 637 8.52 4.02 54.22
N THR A 638 7.92 4.97 53.45
CA THR A 638 7.52 6.37 53.80
C THR A 638 8.65 7.43 53.98
N VAL A 639 8.56 8.73 53.61
CA VAL A 639 7.63 9.62 52.88
C VAL A 639 8.27 11.05 52.79
N LEU A 640 7.82 11.91 51.85
CA LEU A 640 8.01 13.40 51.75
C LEU A 640 9.44 13.93 51.44
N ALA A 641 9.72 15.09 50.81
CA ALA A 641 9.12 15.96 49.80
C ALA A 641 10.07 17.17 49.59
N ILE A 642 10.03 17.79 48.39
CA ILE A 642 10.27 19.23 48.09
C ILE A 642 11.72 19.78 47.95
N ILE A 643 12.01 20.18 46.69
CA ILE A 643 12.63 21.41 46.15
C ILE A 643 14.00 21.90 46.69
N PHE A 644 15.01 21.99 45.79
CA PHE A 644 15.70 23.25 45.45
C PHE A 644 16.36 23.17 44.06
N ALA A 645 16.23 24.27 43.31
CA ALA A 645 16.81 24.52 42.00
C ALA A 645 18.22 25.16 42.12
N VAL A 646 18.88 25.28 40.95
CA VAL A 646 19.85 26.32 40.53
C VAL A 646 21.33 25.90 40.33
N VAL A 647 21.69 25.75 39.04
CA VAL A 647 22.79 26.37 38.24
C VAL A 647 24.28 26.18 38.64
N PHE A 648 25.08 25.63 37.70
CA PHE A 648 26.25 26.22 36.96
C PHE A 648 26.99 25.07 36.23
N ALA A 649 26.95 24.97 34.89
CA ALA A 649 27.89 25.55 33.90
C ALA A 649 29.30 24.93 33.88
N VAL A 650 29.61 24.16 32.81
CA VAL A 650 30.64 24.43 31.77
C VAL A 650 30.09 23.90 30.45
#